data_AF-A0AAW1AE28-F1
#
_entry.id   AF-A0AAW1AE28-F1
#
_cell.length_a   1.000
_cell.length_b   1.000
_cell.length_c   1.000
_cell.angle_alpha   90.00
_cell.angle_beta   90.00
_cell.angle_gamma   90.00
#
_symmetry.space_group_name_H-M   'P 1'
#
loop_
_entity.id
_entity.type
_entity.pdbx_description
1 polymer ?
#
loop_
_entity_poly.entity_id
_entity_poly.type
_entity_poly.pdbx_seq_one_letter_code
_entity_poly.pdbx_strand_id
1 'polypeptide(L)'
;MSQQTRIDQFYKLSHKQNSYVMNVKKLSKSRSEPYSKTKKKGGNEKQNASLSEIKKYESDCIITYDNLNDDLNNTETIKSNVQALNQTESNDYSKQMLMNDDDKKFKLSMDQEINESTENEDWLIILNKKLKNSPNFNSEVSPDNINMQSRKMSKSKSKNNSHRISPPIIEDNSYLKRTPNKKLRTPDKNKSPLKNSNSSFSTPEKSSYASTMSSVTPSKSPRTIARKKLFGEYIDTDIITQTIEHMNLATQGAFPCNIDLEKIYSRNTFKYQYNNTSSKGETKYKLSDIDICNDLDAKVLFTTIFSVFSNPINCTYFVEYEFDFIFSIITLPKEAQMLLAKMIKRKRKWFRKSKIDYPQIAAELKDTFGVLVSRSICSFDIKEENLYTILELLQVNEIQQLCKRMNIDSKGNKESNIQKLLVLLNKKPLFPGMKSPKNSLYNFILDTLDFCVRITDKTWNIIDRIITLLMPNQDPKNSLADTFHILYDVYLGNRIYPKNLKENYFPIFSSGLHLRSYVAVKSLLFTMLHNIEKKNWEEVRKYGNLAMNELPNLLNHESFRLKNSVLPKHVRRFMPGYTWLKILSKSIDAFKKDKNEKDNKKRVVEILSFLLEQNCHMHVYKGEWFTELALIEMYHHKNIEASASTIIKALKTENLTQVDKVNLMERASKIVKKKNGIKITTKHSINEILDSHAHYMPKYEAASIIVHAIAMPSNAAGSKSSWCIESNAKSQSYGSVEAVAFYYYQKQGFPNGLHCEGALPNILFCTLFWEELYDMHVPGAFSTPYEEAPNDLFTTEFYENRKERIDMKLQILDNLNSESLSSLMEEKFALLRQYQSIMLSNIIEDNSQLKQIVHCLGTQGVIGICKRLIDNFKLWRAGFPDLIVWNYDTKEHKIIEVKGPRDVLSIKQRLWLEYLHQLELNTEVCLVQGNPFDF
;
A
#
# COMPACT_ATOMS: atom_id res chain seq x y z
N MET A 1 4.41 6.40 7.65
CA MET A 1 5.80 6.16 7.19
C MET A 1 5.93 4.83 6.44
N SER A 2 6.14 4.88 5.12
CA SER A 2 6.57 3.73 4.29
C SER A 2 8.11 3.69 4.21
N GLN A 3 8.71 2.58 3.77
CA GLN A 3 10.16 2.51 3.52
C GLN A 3 10.60 3.40 2.34
N GLN A 4 9.67 3.75 1.43
CA GLN A 4 9.95 4.51 0.21
C GLN A 4 10.53 5.91 0.48
N THR A 5 10.03 6.62 1.49
CA THR A 5 10.46 8.02 1.79
C THR A 5 11.86 8.13 2.41
N ARG A 6 12.62 7.03 2.50
CA ARG A 6 13.98 7.02 3.06
C ARG A 6 15.09 6.84 2.02
N ILE A 7 14.76 6.43 0.78
CA ILE A 7 15.74 6.30 -0.31
C ILE A 7 16.12 7.69 -0.86
N ASP A 8 15.16 8.61 -0.95
CA ASP A 8 15.37 10.00 -1.45
C ASP A 8 16.37 10.83 -0.61
N GLN A 9 16.68 10.42 0.61
CA GLN A 9 17.70 11.06 1.45
C GLN A 9 19.13 10.61 1.12
N PHE A 10 19.32 9.46 0.46
CA PHE A 10 20.62 8.97 0.05
C PHE A 10 21.16 9.75 -1.16
N TYR A 11 20.31 9.92 -2.19
CA TYR A 11 20.67 10.60 -3.44
C TYR A 11 20.82 12.13 -3.37
N LYS A 12 20.51 12.76 -2.23
CA LYS A 12 20.70 14.22 -2.04
C LYS A 12 22.05 14.61 -1.42
N LEU A 13 22.94 13.65 -1.13
CA LEU A 13 24.21 13.91 -0.43
C LEU A 13 25.47 13.79 -1.28
N SER A 14 25.38 13.42 -2.58
CA SER A 14 26.55 13.36 -3.47
C SER A 14 27.02 14.72 -4.01
N HIS A 15 26.17 15.76 -4.04
CA HIS A 15 26.54 17.08 -4.56
C HIS A 15 25.97 18.27 -3.76
N LYS A 16 26.76 18.77 -2.79
CA LYS A 16 26.98 20.22 -2.55
C LYS A 16 28.06 20.48 -1.47
N GLN A 17 29.20 21.04 -1.90
CA GLN A 17 30.12 21.74 -1.00
C GLN A 17 29.62 23.18 -0.76
N ASN A 18 29.32 23.55 0.49
CA ASN A 18 30.07 24.59 1.21
C ASN A 18 29.39 25.03 2.53
N SER A 19 30.24 25.14 3.56
CA SER A 19 30.18 25.96 4.78
C SER A 19 28.83 26.53 5.27
N TYR A 20 28.46 26.24 6.52
CA TYR A 20 28.30 27.26 7.55
C TYR A 20 28.53 26.68 8.96
N VAL A 21 29.21 27.44 9.83
CA VAL A 21 29.62 27.04 11.19
C VAL A 21 28.66 27.64 12.22
N MET A 22 28.23 26.85 13.21
CA MET A 22 27.57 27.36 14.43
C MET A 22 27.97 26.55 15.67
N ASN A 23 28.39 27.27 16.72
CA ASN A 23 28.91 26.70 17.97
C ASN A 23 27.80 26.20 18.90
N VAL A 24 28.01 25.06 19.55
CA VAL A 24 27.15 24.53 20.62
C VAL A 24 27.87 24.63 21.97
N LYS A 25 27.36 25.46 22.89
CA LYS A 25 27.82 25.48 24.29
C LYS A 25 27.15 24.36 25.09
N LYS A 26 27.97 23.54 25.76
CA LYS A 26 27.55 22.55 26.76
C LYS A 26 26.94 23.24 27.99
N LEU A 27 25.97 22.59 28.64
CA LEU A 27 25.70 22.74 30.08
C LEU A 27 25.16 21.42 30.66
N SER A 28 25.36 21.25 31.96
CA SER A 28 25.59 19.96 32.62
C SER A 28 24.36 19.28 33.22
N LYS A 29 24.42 17.94 33.33
CA LYS A 29 23.52 17.12 34.17
C LYS A 29 23.95 17.17 35.64
N SER A 30 22.99 17.07 36.55
CA SER A 30 23.21 16.73 37.97
C SER A 30 22.34 15.53 38.41
N ARG A 31 22.91 14.74 39.34
CA ARG A 31 22.29 13.70 40.21
C ARG A 31 21.65 14.40 41.44
N SER A 32 20.82 13.83 42.33
CA SER A 32 20.20 12.49 42.53
C SER A 32 19.20 12.53 43.71
N GLU A 33 18.08 11.77 43.64
CA GLU A 33 17.35 11.07 44.76
C GLU A 33 16.84 11.85 46.02
N PRO A 34 16.11 11.23 46.99
CA PRO A 34 14.81 10.51 46.89
C PRO A 34 13.75 11.06 47.92
N TYR A 35 12.83 10.19 48.43
CA TYR A 35 11.69 10.44 49.38
C TYR A 35 10.38 11.00 48.77
N SER A 36 9.15 10.69 49.24
CA SER A 36 8.63 9.73 50.26
C SER A 36 7.18 9.26 49.93
N LYS A 37 6.64 8.32 50.71
CA LYS A 37 5.26 7.77 50.56
C LYS A 37 4.23 8.55 51.39
N THR A 38 3.04 8.83 50.83
CA THR A 38 1.78 8.97 51.60
C THR A 38 0.58 8.37 50.83
N LYS A 39 -0.39 7.80 51.56
CA LYS A 39 -1.62 7.17 51.04
C LYS A 39 -2.85 8.02 51.38
N LYS A 40 -3.82 8.14 50.45
CA LYS A 40 -5.31 8.04 50.62
C LYS A 40 -5.97 8.36 49.27
N LYS A 41 -6.67 7.40 48.63
CA LYS A 41 -8.14 7.15 48.69
C LYS A 41 -9.01 8.31 48.16
N GLY A 42 -9.70 8.10 47.04
CA GLY A 42 -10.85 8.91 46.63
C GLY A 42 -11.22 8.89 45.13
N GLY A 43 -12.31 8.20 44.78
CA GLY A 43 -13.30 8.61 43.75
C GLY A 43 -12.93 8.58 42.26
N ASN A 44 -13.57 7.69 41.50
CA ASN A 44 -13.73 7.82 40.04
C ASN A 44 -14.67 9.00 39.72
N GLU A 45 -14.35 9.76 38.66
CA GLU A 45 -15.28 10.42 37.70
C GLU A 45 -14.48 11.41 36.83
N LYS A 46 -14.04 10.97 35.63
CA LYS A 46 -13.37 11.82 34.60
C LYS A 46 -13.15 11.07 33.27
N GLN A 47 -14.22 10.78 32.53
CA GLN A 47 -14.13 10.13 31.21
C GLN A 47 -15.14 10.65 30.15
N ASN A 48 -15.71 11.86 30.30
CA ASN A 48 -16.83 12.32 29.47
C ASN A 48 -16.51 13.34 28.34
N ALA A 49 -15.24 13.62 28.05
CA ALA A 49 -14.88 14.53 26.93
C ALA A 49 -14.75 13.79 25.59
N SER A 50 -13.80 12.86 25.47
CA SER A 50 -13.52 12.12 24.21
C SER A 50 -14.66 11.19 23.76
N LEU A 51 -15.55 10.80 24.67
CA LEU A 51 -16.75 10.04 24.35
C LEU A 51 -17.79 10.85 23.58
N SER A 52 -17.72 12.20 23.56
CA SER A 52 -18.69 13.03 22.85
C SER A 52 -18.44 13.10 21.34
N GLU A 53 -17.17 13.06 20.90
CA GLU A 53 -16.84 12.96 19.46
C GLU A 53 -17.14 11.55 18.94
N ILE A 54 -16.81 10.52 19.72
CA ILE A 54 -17.21 9.13 19.42
C ILE A 54 -18.74 9.03 19.34
N LYS A 55 -19.49 9.66 20.28
CA LYS A 55 -20.97 9.68 20.25
C LYS A 55 -21.58 10.47 19.09
N LYS A 56 -20.87 11.47 18.55
CA LYS A 56 -21.31 12.22 17.35
C LYS A 56 -21.12 11.38 16.08
N TYR A 57 -20.04 10.58 16.03
CA TYR A 57 -19.92 9.53 15.01
C TYR A 57 -20.89 8.36 15.25
N GLU A 58 -21.20 7.97 16.48
CA GLU A 58 -22.23 6.97 16.78
C GLU A 58 -23.62 7.48 16.36
N SER A 59 -24.02 8.72 16.66
CA SER A 59 -25.34 9.23 16.25
C SER A 59 -25.53 9.28 14.73
N ASP A 60 -24.45 9.53 13.98
CA ASP A 60 -24.47 9.56 12.51
C ASP A 60 -24.23 8.17 11.89
N CYS A 61 -23.73 7.19 12.67
CA CYS A 61 -23.57 5.78 12.27
C CYS A 61 -24.71 4.87 12.75
N ILE A 62 -25.52 5.31 13.72
CA ILE A 62 -26.80 4.68 14.11
C ILE A 62 -27.88 5.15 13.11
N ILE A 63 -27.65 4.85 11.83
CA ILE A 63 -28.73 4.31 11.01
C ILE A 63 -28.68 2.81 11.32
N THR A 64 -29.63 2.37 12.14
CA THR A 64 -29.65 1.05 12.75
C THR A 64 -29.49 -0.07 11.74
N TYR A 65 -28.73 -1.10 12.11
CA TYR A 65 -28.66 -2.37 11.38
C TYR A 65 -30.03 -3.08 11.31
N ASP A 66 -31.03 -2.63 12.06
CA ASP A 66 -32.42 -3.08 11.95
C ASP A 66 -33.00 -2.82 10.54
N ASN A 67 -32.60 -1.73 9.86
CA ASN A 67 -33.05 -1.42 8.50
C ASN A 67 -32.48 -2.39 7.43
N LEU A 68 -31.56 -3.29 7.76
CA LEU A 68 -31.19 -4.41 6.88
C LEU A 68 -32.23 -5.54 6.89
N ASN A 69 -33.10 -5.60 7.89
CA ASN A 69 -34.18 -6.59 7.95
C ASN A 69 -35.47 -6.08 7.28
N ASP A 70 -35.83 -4.80 7.45
CA ASP A 70 -37.11 -4.29 6.93
C ASP A 70 -37.15 -4.21 5.39
N ASP A 71 -36.04 -3.83 4.74
CA ASP A 71 -35.92 -3.82 3.27
C ASP A 71 -35.79 -5.23 2.64
N LEU A 72 -35.65 -6.29 3.46
CA LEU A 72 -35.67 -7.69 3.00
C LEU A 72 -36.94 -8.45 3.40
N ASN A 73 -37.68 -7.99 4.42
CA ASN A 73 -38.95 -8.56 4.84
C ASN A 73 -40.16 -8.04 4.04
N ASN A 74 -40.03 -6.92 3.31
CA ASN A 74 -41.06 -6.41 2.39
C ASN A 74 -41.17 -7.21 1.07
N THR A 75 -41.27 -8.54 1.18
CA THR A 75 -41.71 -9.44 0.11
C THR A 75 -43.08 -10.10 0.40
N GLU A 76 -43.84 -9.58 1.37
CA GLU A 76 -45.26 -9.92 1.57
C GLU A 76 -46.22 -9.19 0.62
N THR A 77 -46.00 -9.33 -0.69
CA THR A 77 -47.03 -8.98 -1.70
C THR A 77 -47.03 -9.93 -2.92
N ILE A 78 -46.49 -11.14 -2.78
CA ILE A 78 -46.67 -12.25 -3.73
C ILE A 78 -47.11 -13.52 -2.98
N LYS A 79 -48.18 -13.40 -2.18
CA LYS A 79 -48.86 -14.53 -1.49
C LYS A 79 -50.38 -14.54 -1.61
N SER A 80 -50.96 -13.67 -2.45
CA SER A 80 -52.42 -13.57 -2.67
C SER A 80 -52.94 -14.19 -3.97
N ASN A 81 -52.06 -14.65 -4.89
CA ASN A 81 -52.45 -15.17 -6.22
C ASN A 81 -52.13 -16.67 -6.45
N VAL A 82 -51.87 -17.46 -5.40
CA VAL A 82 -51.66 -18.93 -5.52
C VAL A 82 -52.51 -19.73 -4.52
N GLN A 83 -53.66 -19.16 -4.11
CA GLN A 83 -54.71 -19.86 -3.34
C GLN A 83 -56.02 -20.02 -4.12
N ALA A 84 -55.95 -19.93 -5.45
CA ALA A 84 -57.06 -20.18 -6.36
C ALA A 84 -56.62 -21.07 -7.53
N LEU A 85 -56.09 -22.26 -7.22
CA LEU A 85 -55.89 -23.43 -8.11
C LEU A 85 -55.17 -24.53 -7.31
N ASN A 86 -55.90 -25.28 -6.47
CA ASN A 86 -55.55 -26.62 -5.98
C ASN A 86 -56.68 -27.17 -5.08
N GLN A 87 -57.79 -27.58 -5.71
CA GLN A 87 -58.73 -28.56 -5.18
C GLN A 87 -59.06 -29.55 -6.29
N THR A 88 -58.34 -30.68 -6.33
CA THR A 88 -58.81 -32.02 -6.74
C THR A 88 -57.66 -33.01 -6.55
N GLU A 89 -57.95 -34.11 -5.86
CA GLU A 89 -57.45 -35.49 -6.09
C GLU A 89 -55.92 -35.72 -6.09
N SER A 90 -55.29 -36.39 -5.12
CA SER A 90 -55.48 -37.72 -4.52
C SER A 90 -54.79 -38.88 -5.27
N ASN A 91 -54.19 -39.76 -4.44
CA ASN A 91 -53.74 -41.15 -4.67
C ASN A 91 -52.47 -41.47 -5.49
N ASP A 92 -51.73 -42.43 -4.90
CA ASP A 92 -50.86 -43.48 -5.46
C ASP A 92 -49.81 -43.12 -6.55
N TYR A 93 -48.52 -43.45 -6.40
CA TYR A 93 -48.04 -44.82 -6.18
C TYR A 93 -46.62 -44.88 -5.55
N SER A 94 -46.26 -46.07 -5.06
CA SER A 94 -44.93 -46.40 -4.54
C SER A 94 -43.97 -46.98 -5.60
N LYS A 95 -42.68 -47.09 -5.19
CA LYS A 95 -41.65 -48.10 -5.60
C LYS A 95 -40.71 -47.85 -6.80
N GLN A 96 -39.44 -48.13 -6.47
CA GLN A 96 -38.43 -48.91 -7.22
C GLN A 96 -37.61 -48.32 -8.40
N MET A 97 -36.34 -48.06 -8.09
CA MET A 97 -35.16 -48.86 -8.49
C MET A 97 -34.66 -48.92 -9.95
N LEU A 98 -33.32 -49.03 -10.03
CA LEU A 98 -32.46 -49.62 -11.07
C LEU A 98 -31.85 -48.73 -12.17
N MET A 99 -30.72 -49.25 -12.64
CA MET A 99 -29.70 -48.64 -13.51
C MET A 99 -30.06 -48.80 -14.99
N ASN A 100 -29.38 -48.06 -15.87
CA ASN A 100 -28.72 -48.64 -17.04
C ASN A 100 -27.76 -47.62 -17.70
N ASP A 101 -26.63 -48.13 -18.19
CA ASP A 101 -25.82 -47.50 -19.23
C ASP A 101 -26.55 -47.59 -20.60
N ASP A 102 -26.31 -46.66 -21.53
CA ASP A 102 -25.62 -47.01 -22.79
C ASP A 102 -25.37 -45.81 -23.73
N ASP A 103 -24.37 -45.99 -24.60
CA ASP A 103 -23.89 -45.06 -25.62
C ASP A 103 -24.89 -44.73 -26.74
N LYS A 104 -24.82 -43.49 -27.28
CA LYS A 104 -24.72 -43.30 -28.75
C LYS A 104 -24.25 -41.90 -29.21
N LYS A 105 -23.17 -41.93 -29.99
CA LYS A 105 -22.67 -40.84 -30.86
C LYS A 105 -23.75 -40.29 -31.81
N PHE A 106 -23.72 -38.99 -32.07
CA PHE A 106 -23.62 -38.48 -33.44
C PHE A 106 -22.70 -37.23 -33.49
N LYS A 107 -22.22 -36.89 -34.69
CA LYS A 107 -21.05 -36.04 -34.96
C LYS A 107 -21.37 -35.02 -36.06
N LEU A 108 -20.61 -33.92 -36.12
CA LEU A 108 -20.67 -32.80 -37.10
C LEU A 108 -21.81 -31.80 -36.82
N SER A 109 -21.68 -30.51 -37.12
CA SER A 109 -20.63 -29.80 -37.87
C SER A 109 -20.20 -28.49 -37.19
N MET A 110 -19.04 -27.99 -37.60
CA MET A 110 -18.44 -26.72 -37.19
C MET A 110 -18.35 -25.87 -38.46
N ASP A 111 -18.98 -24.70 -38.49
CA ASP A 111 -18.65 -23.61 -39.43
C ASP A 111 -19.35 -22.32 -39.02
N GLN A 112 -18.57 -21.22 -38.96
CA GLN A 112 -18.98 -19.80 -38.93
C GLN A 112 -19.85 -19.39 -37.70
N GLU A 113 -19.46 -18.43 -36.86
CA GLU A 113 -18.75 -17.17 -37.15
C GLU A 113 -17.45 -17.02 -36.34
N ILE A 114 -16.31 -16.92 -37.05
CA ILE A 114 -15.10 -16.27 -36.54
C ILE A 114 -14.77 -15.14 -37.50
N ASN A 115 -14.93 -13.90 -37.06
CA ASN A 115 -14.14 -12.76 -37.51
C ASN A 115 -14.25 -11.60 -36.50
N GLU A 116 -13.21 -10.76 -36.50
CA GLU A 116 -13.08 -9.53 -35.67
C GLU A 116 -12.87 -9.70 -34.15
N SER A 117 -11.69 -10.22 -33.75
CA SER A 117 -10.91 -9.57 -32.66
C SER A 117 -9.41 -9.97 -32.65
N THR A 118 -8.73 -9.94 -33.80
CA THR A 118 -7.28 -10.23 -33.89
C THR A 118 -6.42 -8.96 -33.81
N GLU A 119 -6.42 -8.31 -32.64
CA GLU A 119 -5.33 -7.45 -32.19
C GLU A 119 -4.89 -7.91 -30.79
N ASN A 120 -3.60 -8.26 -30.63
CA ASN A 120 -2.89 -8.74 -29.42
C ASN A 120 -2.52 -10.24 -29.28
N GLU A 121 -2.44 -11.02 -30.36
CA GLU A 121 -1.48 -12.14 -30.39
C GLU A 121 -0.02 -11.66 -30.61
N ASP A 122 0.14 -10.38 -30.93
CA ASP A 122 1.38 -9.80 -31.47
C ASP A 122 2.61 -9.97 -30.57
N TRP A 123 2.55 -9.88 -29.24
CA TRP A 123 3.80 -9.99 -28.44
C TRP A 123 4.41 -11.39 -28.49
N LEU A 124 3.60 -12.45 -28.37
CA LEU A 124 4.09 -13.83 -28.49
C LEU A 124 4.50 -14.13 -29.94
N ILE A 125 3.78 -13.63 -30.93
CA ILE A 125 4.14 -13.78 -32.35
C ILE A 125 5.42 -13.00 -32.68
N ILE A 126 5.64 -11.81 -32.13
CA ILE A 126 6.85 -11.00 -32.30
C ILE A 126 8.03 -11.63 -31.58
N LEU A 127 7.84 -12.16 -30.37
CA LEU A 127 8.90 -12.89 -29.66
C LEU A 127 9.28 -14.17 -30.41
N ASN A 128 8.30 -14.96 -30.87
CA ASN A 128 8.53 -16.15 -31.69
C ASN A 128 9.14 -15.82 -33.07
N LYS A 129 8.79 -14.68 -33.70
CA LYS A 129 9.44 -14.19 -34.94
C LYS A 129 10.86 -13.69 -34.69
N LYS A 130 11.12 -12.95 -33.59
CA LYS A 130 12.47 -12.54 -33.17
C LYS A 130 13.34 -13.78 -32.88
N LEU A 131 12.78 -14.82 -32.24
CA LEU A 131 13.47 -16.08 -31.94
C LEU A 131 13.81 -16.89 -33.20
N LYS A 132 12.87 -17.03 -34.14
CA LYS A 132 13.10 -17.69 -35.44
C LYS A 132 14.14 -16.97 -36.31
N ASN A 133 14.44 -15.70 -36.05
CA ASN A 133 15.41 -14.90 -36.78
C ASN A 133 16.78 -14.78 -36.06
N SER A 134 17.01 -15.52 -34.97
CA SER A 134 18.28 -15.53 -34.25
C SER A 134 19.22 -16.63 -34.79
N PRO A 135 20.51 -16.36 -35.07
CA PRO A 135 21.38 -17.24 -35.86
C PRO A 135 21.85 -18.54 -35.17
N ASN A 136 21.30 -18.91 -34.01
CA ASN A 136 21.71 -20.09 -33.22
C ASN A 136 20.58 -21.11 -32.97
N PHE A 137 19.56 -21.15 -33.82
CA PHE A 137 18.49 -22.15 -33.73
C PHE A 137 18.83 -23.41 -34.54
N ASN A 138 19.64 -24.31 -33.98
CA ASN A 138 19.83 -25.66 -34.53
C ASN A 138 18.58 -26.50 -34.24
N SER A 139 17.79 -26.76 -35.28
CA SER A 139 16.62 -27.65 -35.22
C SER A 139 16.95 -29.03 -35.77
N GLU A 140 17.05 -30.03 -34.90
CA GLU A 140 16.88 -31.43 -35.28
C GLU A 140 16.51 -32.28 -34.06
N VAL A 141 15.29 -32.85 -34.09
CA VAL A 141 14.88 -34.21 -33.66
C VAL A 141 13.35 -34.26 -33.72
N SER A 142 12.83 -35.28 -34.40
CA SER A 142 11.39 -35.53 -34.56
C SER A 142 10.80 -36.24 -33.33
N PRO A 143 9.49 -36.07 -33.03
CA PRO A 143 8.88 -36.66 -31.84
C PRO A 143 8.38 -38.09 -32.09
N ASP A 144 8.99 -39.08 -31.44
CA ASP A 144 8.43 -40.42 -31.33
C ASP A 144 8.53 -40.98 -29.90
N ASN A 145 7.36 -41.17 -29.29
CA ASN A 145 6.98 -42.29 -28.40
C ASN A 145 8.00 -42.87 -27.39
N ILE A 146 7.79 -42.65 -26.07
CA ILE A 146 7.40 -43.70 -25.08
C ILE A 146 7.49 -43.25 -23.60
N ASN A 147 6.35 -43.36 -22.94
CA ASN A 147 6.05 -43.87 -21.59
C ASN A 147 7.17 -44.14 -20.54
N MET A 148 6.91 -43.64 -19.31
CA MET A 148 7.11 -44.27 -17.98
C MET A 148 8.44 -44.90 -17.49
N GLN A 149 8.66 -44.61 -16.20
CA GLN A 149 9.32 -45.41 -15.14
C GLN A 149 10.83 -45.29 -14.83
N SER A 150 11.03 -45.05 -13.54
CA SER A 150 12.24 -45.15 -12.72
C SER A 150 13.05 -46.45 -12.84
N ARG A 151 14.40 -46.36 -12.77
CA ARG A 151 15.20 -46.92 -11.66
C ARG A 151 16.72 -46.62 -11.73
N LYS A 152 17.25 -46.26 -10.55
CA LYS A 152 18.55 -46.62 -9.94
C LYS A 152 19.78 -46.98 -10.81
N MET A 153 20.86 -46.23 -10.53
CA MET A 153 22.24 -46.69 -10.25
C MET A 153 22.92 -47.72 -11.20
N SER A 154 24.10 -47.35 -11.70
CA SER A 154 25.33 -48.09 -11.34
C SER A 154 26.60 -47.25 -11.52
N LYS A 155 27.65 -47.63 -10.79
CA LYS A 155 29.00 -47.05 -10.87
C LYS A 155 29.83 -47.86 -11.87
N SER A 156 30.73 -47.22 -12.59
CA SER A 156 31.96 -47.86 -13.08
C SER A 156 33.16 -46.93 -12.93
N LYS A 157 34.35 -47.51 -12.79
CA LYS A 157 35.61 -46.82 -12.47
C LYS A 157 36.64 -47.04 -13.59
N SER A 158 37.35 -45.97 -13.97
CA SER A 158 38.81 -45.97 -14.25
C SER A 158 39.28 -44.52 -14.02
N LYS A 159 40.38 -44.15 -13.35
CA LYS A 159 41.74 -44.69 -13.12
C LYS A 159 42.63 -44.77 -14.37
N ASN A 160 43.34 -43.67 -14.65
CA ASN A 160 44.82 -43.53 -14.49
C ASN A 160 45.25 -42.13 -15.00
N ASN A 161 46.04 -41.35 -14.23
CA ASN A 161 47.52 -41.21 -14.30
C ASN A 161 48.06 -40.84 -15.70
N SER A 162 49.07 -39.98 -15.90
CA SER A 162 49.73 -38.92 -15.09
C SER A 162 50.93 -38.38 -15.90
N HIS A 163 51.21 -37.06 -15.87
CA HIS A 163 52.55 -36.43 -15.73
C HIS A 163 52.74 -35.08 -16.46
N ARG A 164 53.66 -34.29 -15.87
CA ARG A 164 54.30 -33.08 -16.41
C ARG A 164 55.17 -33.42 -17.62
N ILE A 165 55.48 -32.42 -18.46
CA ILE A 165 56.85 -31.99 -18.85
C ILE A 165 56.78 -30.65 -19.61
N SER A 166 57.80 -29.81 -19.42
CA SER A 166 58.16 -28.60 -20.19
C SER A 166 59.70 -28.60 -20.31
N PRO A 167 60.37 -27.67 -21.05
CA PRO A 167 60.16 -27.09 -22.38
C PRO A 167 61.37 -27.43 -23.33
N PRO A 168 61.61 -26.73 -24.46
CA PRO A 168 62.72 -25.72 -24.54
C PRO A 168 62.30 -24.43 -25.31
N ILE A 169 62.84 -23.19 -25.14
CA ILE A 169 64.19 -22.55 -25.09
C ILE A 169 64.88 -22.36 -26.48
N ILE A 170 65.59 -21.21 -26.63
CA ILE A 170 66.49 -20.69 -27.71
C ILE A 170 65.77 -19.69 -28.67
N GLU A 171 66.24 -18.46 -29.00
CA GLU A 171 67.47 -17.68 -28.65
C GLU A 171 67.23 -16.16 -28.32
N ASP A 172 68.07 -15.20 -28.77
CA ASP A 172 68.59 -14.14 -27.85
C ASP A 172 69.04 -12.76 -28.47
N ASN A 173 69.20 -11.71 -27.61
CA ASN A 173 69.96 -10.43 -27.69
C ASN A 173 69.78 -9.32 -28.79
N SER A 174 69.52 -8.05 -28.38
CA SER A 174 70.58 -6.99 -28.24
C SER A 174 70.13 -5.50 -27.98
N TYR A 175 70.60 -4.95 -26.84
CA TYR A 175 71.11 -3.59 -26.47
C TYR A 175 70.67 -2.17 -27.01
N LEU A 176 70.53 -1.25 -26.01
CA LEU A 176 71.09 0.15 -25.87
C LEU A 176 70.29 1.49 -26.12
N LYS A 177 69.85 2.11 -25.00
CA LYS A 177 69.87 3.56 -24.57
C LYS A 177 69.47 4.74 -25.52
N ARG A 178 68.56 5.62 -25.03
CA ARG A 178 68.87 6.99 -24.46
C ARG A 178 67.62 7.77 -23.94
N THR A 179 67.85 8.62 -22.93
CA THR A 179 66.99 9.68 -22.31
C THR A 179 67.26 11.07 -22.97
N PRO A 180 66.61 12.25 -22.66
CA PRO A 180 66.03 12.67 -21.37
C PRO A 180 64.82 13.66 -21.30
N ASN A 181 64.42 13.94 -20.04
CA ASN A 181 63.45 14.94 -19.55
C ASN A 181 63.65 16.41 -20.00
N LYS A 182 62.58 17.23 -19.85
CA LYS A 182 62.69 18.56 -19.20
C LYS A 182 61.43 18.99 -18.43
N LYS A 183 61.60 19.95 -17.51
CA LYS A 183 60.71 20.26 -16.35
C LYS A 183 59.94 21.59 -16.48
N LEU A 184 58.84 21.68 -15.70
CA LEU A 184 58.26 22.83 -14.98
C LEU A 184 58.62 24.28 -15.40
N ARG A 185 57.60 25.16 -15.41
CA ARG A 185 57.42 26.21 -14.37
C ARG A 185 56.06 26.93 -14.44
N THR A 186 55.46 27.16 -13.27
CA THR A 186 54.52 28.28 -13.00
C THR A 186 55.32 29.56 -12.69
N PRO A 187 54.71 30.77 -12.66
CA PRO A 187 54.29 31.28 -11.33
C PRO A 187 53.09 32.27 -11.28
N ASP A 188 52.29 32.14 -10.21
CA ASP A 188 51.78 33.20 -9.30
C ASP A 188 51.08 34.53 -9.74
N LYS A 189 49.90 34.71 -9.11
CA LYS A 189 49.47 35.83 -8.21
C LYS A 189 48.74 37.10 -8.72
N ASN A 190 47.52 37.21 -8.18
CA ASN A 190 46.96 38.34 -7.39
C ASN A 190 46.79 39.73 -8.06
N LYS A 191 45.53 40.18 -8.19
CA LYS A 191 44.86 41.13 -7.25
C LYS A 191 43.46 41.56 -7.74
N SER A 192 42.49 41.56 -6.84
CA SER A 192 41.27 42.39 -6.89
C SER A 192 41.58 43.77 -6.26
N PRO A 193 40.80 44.86 -6.49
CA PRO A 193 39.46 45.02 -5.88
C PRO A 193 38.39 45.89 -6.62
N LEU A 194 37.10 45.68 -6.24
CA LEU A 194 35.97 46.65 -6.08
C LEU A 194 35.90 47.93 -6.98
N LYS A 195 34.78 48.30 -7.63
CA LYS A 195 33.44 48.65 -7.06
C LYS A 195 32.46 49.11 -8.17
N ASN A 196 31.13 48.93 -7.96
CA ASN A 196 29.93 49.67 -8.47
C ASN A 196 29.87 50.11 -9.97
N SER A 197 28.75 50.08 -10.71
CA SER A 197 27.33 50.37 -10.37
C SER A 197 26.37 49.88 -11.50
N ASN A 198 25.05 50.01 -11.28
CA ASN A 198 23.91 50.28 -12.22
C ASN A 198 23.99 49.82 -13.70
N SER A 199 22.93 49.36 -14.37
CA SER A 199 21.52 49.09 -14.06
C SER A 199 20.85 48.47 -15.30
N SER A 200 19.76 47.70 -15.14
CA SER A 200 18.68 47.47 -16.12
C SER A 200 18.98 47.44 -17.64
N PHE A 201 18.68 46.33 -18.32
CA PHE A 201 17.93 46.41 -19.58
C PHE A 201 17.10 45.14 -19.84
N SER A 202 15.91 45.36 -20.41
CA SER A 202 14.93 44.36 -20.83
C SER A 202 15.23 43.85 -22.25
N THR A 203 14.78 42.63 -22.55
CA THR A 203 14.72 42.10 -23.93
C THR A 203 13.33 41.54 -24.24
N PRO A 204 12.67 41.99 -25.32
CA PRO A 204 11.38 41.47 -25.78
C PRO A 204 11.53 40.39 -26.87
N GLU A 205 10.39 39.88 -27.31
CA GLU A 205 10.16 38.78 -28.25
C GLU A 205 10.63 39.03 -29.70
N LYS A 206 10.84 37.93 -30.46
CA LYS A 206 10.46 37.71 -31.88
C LYS A 206 10.90 36.30 -32.32
N SER A 207 10.00 35.41 -32.75
CA SER A 207 9.29 35.29 -34.06
C SER A 207 10.05 34.43 -35.09
N SER A 208 9.31 33.52 -35.73
CA SER A 208 9.77 32.50 -36.69
C SER A 208 10.03 33.01 -38.12
N TYR A 209 10.89 32.32 -38.89
CA TYR A 209 10.47 31.47 -40.03
C TYR A 209 11.64 30.64 -40.61
N ALA A 210 11.33 29.72 -41.54
CA ALA A 210 12.14 28.54 -41.91
C ALA A 210 13.02 28.68 -43.17
N SER A 211 13.93 27.72 -43.38
CA SER A 211 14.37 27.28 -44.71
C SER A 211 14.86 25.81 -44.71
N THR A 212 14.79 25.17 -45.88
CA THR A 212 14.68 23.70 -46.08
C THR A 212 15.97 23.05 -46.59
N MET A 213 16.28 21.81 -46.16
CA MET A 213 17.15 20.86 -46.88
C MET A 213 16.71 19.40 -46.62
N SER A 214 17.00 18.49 -47.55
CA SER A 214 16.22 17.26 -47.79
C SER A 214 16.89 15.92 -47.43
N SER A 215 16.09 15.01 -46.87
CA SER A 215 16.07 13.54 -47.06
C SER A 215 17.37 12.71 -47.23
N VAL A 216 17.60 11.74 -46.33
CA VAL A 216 17.56 10.28 -46.59
C VAL A 216 17.18 9.56 -45.27
N THR A 217 16.36 8.51 -45.32
CA THR A 217 15.93 7.70 -44.16
C THR A 217 16.78 6.44 -43.94
N PRO A 218 16.85 5.92 -42.70
CA PRO A 218 16.54 4.49 -42.52
C PRO A 218 15.48 4.18 -41.44
N SER A 219 14.57 3.28 -41.81
CA SER A 219 13.82 2.31 -40.96
C SER A 219 13.34 2.69 -39.55
N LYS A 220 12.08 3.15 -39.48
CA LYS A 220 11.01 2.75 -38.54
C LYS A 220 11.42 2.25 -37.14
N SER A 221 11.33 3.13 -36.15
CA SER A 221 11.15 2.76 -34.74
C SER A 221 9.77 2.11 -34.48
N PRO A 222 9.59 1.32 -33.40
CA PRO A 222 8.28 0.81 -33.00
C PRO A 222 7.27 1.93 -32.72
N ARG A 223 5.99 1.66 -32.99
CA ARG A 223 4.88 2.62 -32.83
C ARG A 223 4.94 3.31 -31.47
N THR A 224 5.20 4.62 -31.48
CA THR A 224 4.94 5.48 -30.32
C THR A 224 3.44 5.47 -30.08
N ILE A 225 2.97 4.72 -29.08
CA ILE A 225 1.56 4.74 -28.67
C ILE A 225 1.22 6.19 -28.33
N ALA A 226 0.28 6.77 -29.09
CA ALA A 226 -0.02 8.18 -29.01
C ALA A 226 -0.40 8.56 -27.57
N ARG A 227 0.26 9.61 -27.05
CA ARG A 227 -0.02 10.18 -25.73
C ARG A 227 -1.41 10.84 -25.74
N LYS A 228 -2.48 10.04 -25.63
CA LYS A 228 -3.76 10.53 -25.09
C LYS A 228 -3.46 11.00 -23.66
N LYS A 229 -3.35 12.32 -23.47
CA LYS A 229 -3.47 12.92 -22.13
C LYS A 229 -4.81 12.42 -21.57
N LEU A 230 -4.81 11.82 -20.37
CA LEU A 230 -6.05 11.37 -19.72
C LEU A 230 -6.98 12.55 -19.38
N PHE A 231 -6.42 13.76 -19.28
CA PHE A 231 -7.15 15.01 -19.14
C PHE A 231 -6.57 16.06 -20.09
N GLY A 232 -7.44 16.71 -20.87
CA GLY A 232 -7.07 17.86 -21.68
C GLY A 232 -6.81 19.10 -20.81
N GLU A 233 -6.44 20.21 -21.46
CA GLU A 233 -6.41 21.52 -20.80
C GLU A 233 -7.83 21.97 -20.37
N TYR A 234 -8.84 21.44 -21.05
CA TYR A 234 -10.25 21.51 -20.70
C TYR A 234 -10.69 20.21 -20.00
N ILE A 235 -11.65 20.33 -19.08
CA ILE A 235 -12.37 19.16 -18.56
C ILE A 235 -13.13 18.55 -19.73
N ASP A 236 -13.09 17.23 -19.83
CA ASP A 236 -13.78 16.49 -20.88
C ASP A 236 -15.30 16.74 -20.80
N THR A 237 -15.84 17.42 -21.82
CA THR A 237 -17.26 17.78 -21.91
C THR A 237 -18.15 16.56 -21.97
N ASP A 238 -17.64 15.43 -22.46
CA ASP A 238 -18.40 14.20 -22.59
C ASP A 238 -18.61 13.57 -21.21
N ILE A 239 -17.61 13.62 -20.32
CA ILE A 239 -17.73 13.15 -18.93
C ILE A 239 -18.74 13.99 -18.14
N ILE A 240 -18.76 15.33 -18.34
CA ILE A 240 -19.78 16.21 -17.72
C ILE A 240 -21.17 15.86 -18.25
N THR A 241 -21.31 15.69 -19.58
CA THR A 241 -22.59 15.36 -20.23
C THR A 241 -23.13 14.02 -19.73
N GLN A 242 -22.32 12.96 -19.75
CA GLN A 242 -22.66 11.64 -19.21
C GLN A 242 -23.05 11.70 -17.73
N THR A 243 -22.36 12.50 -16.92
CA THR A 243 -22.71 12.69 -15.51
C THR A 243 -24.13 13.23 -15.36
N ILE A 244 -24.49 14.27 -16.12
CA ILE A 244 -25.81 14.91 -16.02
C ILE A 244 -26.91 14.03 -16.62
N GLU A 245 -26.62 13.27 -17.68
CA GLU A 245 -27.52 12.24 -18.20
C GLU A 245 -27.79 11.14 -17.16
N HIS A 246 -26.74 10.59 -16.52
CA HIS A 246 -26.91 9.59 -15.47
C HIS A 246 -27.61 10.11 -14.23
N MET A 247 -27.35 11.34 -13.80
CA MET A 247 -28.07 11.97 -12.69
C MET A 247 -29.57 12.14 -13.00
N ASN A 248 -29.92 12.56 -14.22
CA ASN A 248 -31.33 12.65 -14.65
C ASN A 248 -31.98 11.26 -14.72
N LEU A 249 -31.31 10.28 -15.33
CA LEU A 249 -31.77 8.89 -15.38
C LEU A 249 -31.97 8.29 -13.96
N ALA A 250 -31.18 8.74 -12.97
CA ALA A 250 -31.33 8.31 -11.57
C ALA A 250 -32.63 8.82 -10.95
N THR A 251 -33.00 10.08 -11.22
CA THR A 251 -34.32 10.62 -10.82
C THR A 251 -35.49 9.96 -11.56
N GLN A 252 -35.23 9.30 -12.70
CA GLN A 252 -36.22 8.55 -13.49
C GLN A 252 -36.30 7.06 -13.13
N GLY A 253 -35.59 6.60 -12.08
CA GLY A 253 -35.62 5.20 -11.63
C GLY A 253 -34.91 4.21 -12.56
N ALA A 254 -34.05 4.69 -13.48
CA ALA A 254 -33.35 3.85 -14.46
C ALA A 254 -32.33 2.87 -13.86
N PHE A 255 -32.02 3.01 -12.57
CA PHE A 255 -30.95 2.30 -11.88
C PHE A 255 -31.52 1.31 -10.85
N PRO A 256 -31.01 0.07 -10.77
CA PRO A 256 -31.46 -0.89 -9.76
C PRO A 256 -30.92 -0.51 -8.37
N CYS A 257 -31.77 -0.59 -7.35
CA CYS A 257 -31.42 -0.19 -5.98
C CYS A 257 -30.39 -1.10 -5.30
N ASN A 258 -30.26 -2.35 -5.75
CA ASN A 258 -29.33 -3.35 -5.19
C ASN A 258 -28.61 -4.11 -6.32
N ILE A 259 -27.31 -4.32 -6.12
CA ILE A 259 -26.42 -5.05 -7.03
C ILE A 259 -26.11 -6.42 -6.41
N ASP A 260 -26.54 -7.48 -7.10
CA ASP A 260 -26.19 -8.86 -6.78
C ASP A 260 -24.75 -9.17 -7.26
N LEU A 261 -23.79 -8.98 -6.35
CA LEU A 261 -22.38 -9.26 -6.64
C LEU A 261 -22.13 -10.75 -6.92
N GLU A 262 -22.79 -11.68 -6.22
CA GLU A 262 -22.56 -13.13 -6.42
C GLU A 262 -22.93 -13.54 -7.85
N LYS A 263 -24.08 -13.05 -8.35
CA LYS A 263 -24.54 -13.27 -9.74
C LYS A 263 -23.69 -12.58 -10.81
N ILE A 264 -23.04 -11.46 -10.48
CA ILE A 264 -22.13 -10.77 -11.39
C ILE A 264 -20.78 -11.50 -11.48
N TYR A 265 -20.17 -11.83 -10.35
CA TYR A 265 -18.86 -12.49 -10.34
C TYR A 265 -18.92 -13.94 -10.84
N SER A 266 -20.02 -14.67 -10.62
CA SER A 266 -20.21 -16.02 -11.22
C SER A 266 -20.25 -16.04 -12.75
N ARG A 267 -20.55 -14.91 -13.40
CA ARG A 267 -20.59 -14.80 -14.87
C ARG A 267 -19.24 -14.47 -15.50
N ASN A 268 -18.22 -14.12 -14.70
CA ASN A 268 -16.91 -13.63 -15.13
C ASN A 268 -16.94 -12.44 -16.14
N THR A 269 -18.10 -11.83 -16.33
CA THR A 269 -18.36 -10.77 -17.31
C THR A 269 -19.37 -9.81 -16.71
N PHE A 270 -19.16 -8.51 -16.94
CA PHE A 270 -20.05 -7.47 -16.46
C PHE A 270 -20.31 -6.45 -17.57
N LYS A 271 -21.59 -6.22 -17.87
CA LYS A 271 -22.09 -5.13 -18.68
C LYS A 271 -23.27 -4.52 -17.95
N TYR A 272 -23.20 -3.21 -17.68
CA TYR A 272 -24.28 -2.51 -17.01
C TYR A 272 -25.54 -2.50 -17.90
N GLN A 273 -26.72 -2.61 -17.28
CA GLN A 273 -28.03 -2.54 -17.94
C GLN A 273 -28.93 -1.64 -17.11
N TYR A 274 -29.61 -0.70 -17.77
CA TYR A 274 -30.62 0.15 -17.14
C TYR A 274 -31.94 -0.62 -17.00
N ASN A 275 -32.74 -0.25 -15.99
CA ASN A 275 -34.14 -0.64 -15.90
C ASN A 275 -34.96 0.05 -17.01
N ASN A 276 -36.09 -0.54 -17.38
CA ASN A 276 -37.07 0.12 -18.25
C ASN A 276 -37.62 1.37 -17.55
N THR A 277 -37.33 2.55 -18.10
CA THR A 277 -37.82 3.83 -17.56
C THR A 277 -39.24 4.13 -18.00
N SER A 278 -40.05 4.62 -17.08
CA SER A 278 -41.36 5.19 -17.38
C SER A 278 -41.19 6.53 -18.11
N SER A 279 -41.26 6.51 -19.44
CA SER A 279 -41.48 7.65 -20.37
C SER A 279 -40.91 9.03 -20.00
N LYS A 280 -39.90 9.51 -20.77
CA LYS A 280 -39.53 10.94 -20.97
C LYS A 280 -39.95 11.91 -19.85
N GLY A 281 -39.36 11.78 -18.66
CA GLY A 281 -39.46 12.81 -17.63
C GLY A 281 -38.71 14.08 -18.06
N GLU A 282 -39.13 15.24 -17.55
CA GLU A 282 -38.37 16.49 -17.72
C GLU A 282 -36.96 16.36 -17.13
N THR A 283 -35.97 16.99 -17.76
CA THR A 283 -34.58 17.02 -17.24
C THR A 283 -34.49 17.94 -16.02
N LYS A 284 -34.39 17.35 -14.84
CA LYS A 284 -34.23 18.06 -13.55
C LYS A 284 -32.90 18.82 -13.49
N TYR A 285 -31.82 18.19 -13.96
CA TYR A 285 -30.47 18.75 -13.97
C TYR A 285 -30.09 19.21 -15.37
N LYS A 286 -29.62 20.45 -15.51
CA LYS A 286 -29.26 21.05 -16.81
C LYS A 286 -27.76 21.29 -16.93
N LEU A 287 -27.20 20.94 -18.09
CA LEU A 287 -25.80 21.16 -18.42
C LEU A 287 -25.45 22.67 -18.51
N SER A 288 -26.42 23.52 -18.86
CA SER A 288 -26.29 24.98 -18.96
C SER A 288 -25.89 25.66 -17.65
N ASP A 289 -26.16 25.03 -16.51
CA ASP A 289 -26.06 25.64 -15.19
C ASP A 289 -24.67 25.39 -14.56
N ILE A 290 -23.78 24.71 -15.30
CA ILE A 290 -22.46 24.25 -14.86
C ILE A 290 -21.37 25.11 -15.50
N ASP A 291 -20.69 25.91 -14.68
CA ASP A 291 -19.60 26.79 -15.10
C ASP A 291 -18.34 26.52 -14.27
N ILE A 292 -17.46 25.62 -14.72
CA ILE A 292 -16.32 25.16 -13.91
C ILE A 292 -15.15 26.16 -13.93
N CYS A 293 -14.59 26.41 -12.75
CA CYS A 293 -13.42 27.27 -12.58
C CYS A 293 -12.15 26.63 -13.15
N ASN A 294 -11.27 27.48 -13.72
CA ASN A 294 -9.97 27.04 -14.24
C ASN A 294 -8.89 26.84 -13.16
N ASP A 295 -9.16 27.18 -11.89
CA ASP A 295 -8.25 26.88 -10.77
C ASP A 295 -8.02 25.37 -10.63
N LEU A 296 -6.77 25.02 -10.45
CA LEU A 296 -6.29 23.65 -10.41
C LEU A 296 -6.93 22.80 -9.30
N ASP A 297 -7.13 23.37 -8.10
CA ASP A 297 -7.74 22.63 -6.98
C ASP A 297 -9.22 22.35 -7.28
N ALA A 298 -9.91 23.34 -7.86
CA ALA A 298 -11.27 23.19 -8.34
C ALA A 298 -11.33 22.13 -9.45
N LYS A 299 -10.51 22.23 -10.51
CA LYS A 299 -10.48 21.23 -11.59
C LYS A 299 -10.32 19.80 -11.06
N VAL A 300 -9.40 19.55 -10.13
CA VAL A 300 -9.22 18.22 -9.53
C VAL A 300 -10.47 17.75 -8.77
N LEU A 301 -11.08 18.61 -7.94
CA LEU A 301 -12.31 18.28 -7.21
C LEU A 301 -13.49 17.97 -8.15
N PHE A 302 -13.77 18.86 -9.11
CA PHE A 302 -14.95 18.71 -9.98
C PHE A 302 -14.75 17.58 -10.99
N THR A 303 -13.56 17.43 -11.57
CA THR A 303 -13.23 16.27 -12.43
C THR A 303 -13.35 14.95 -11.66
N THR A 304 -13.04 14.92 -10.36
CA THR A 304 -13.27 13.74 -9.50
C THR A 304 -14.76 13.42 -9.38
N ILE A 305 -15.61 14.41 -9.14
CA ILE A 305 -17.07 14.23 -9.06
C ILE A 305 -17.60 13.70 -10.41
N PHE A 306 -17.26 14.35 -11.52
CA PHE A 306 -17.70 13.95 -12.86
C PHE A 306 -17.20 12.55 -13.25
N SER A 307 -15.92 12.22 -13.00
CA SER A 307 -15.35 10.90 -13.31
C SER A 307 -15.99 9.74 -12.53
N VAL A 308 -16.58 10.03 -11.36
CA VAL A 308 -17.31 9.01 -10.59
C VAL A 308 -18.71 8.81 -11.17
N PHE A 309 -19.44 9.88 -11.48
CA PHE A 309 -20.83 9.80 -11.94
C PHE A 309 -21.01 9.61 -13.46
N SER A 310 -19.96 9.76 -14.25
CA SER A 310 -19.95 9.28 -15.65
C SER A 310 -20.00 7.75 -15.74
N ASN A 311 -19.65 7.02 -14.68
CA ASN A 311 -19.90 5.58 -14.61
C ASN A 311 -21.31 5.32 -14.02
N PRO A 312 -22.26 4.75 -14.79
CA PRO A 312 -23.63 4.56 -14.34
C PRO A 312 -23.74 3.68 -13.08
N ILE A 313 -22.82 2.75 -12.86
CA ILE A 313 -22.88 1.89 -11.68
C ILE A 313 -22.72 2.66 -10.36
N ASN A 314 -22.00 3.78 -10.38
CA ASN A 314 -21.77 4.57 -9.18
C ASN A 314 -23.02 5.36 -8.78
N CYS A 315 -23.92 5.65 -9.72
CA CYS A 315 -25.19 6.31 -9.45
C CYS A 315 -26.14 5.44 -8.62
N THR A 316 -26.03 4.11 -8.64
CA THR A 316 -26.88 3.21 -7.84
C THR A 316 -26.62 3.32 -6.32
N TYR A 317 -25.54 4.00 -5.90
CA TYR A 317 -25.15 4.12 -4.49
C TYR A 317 -25.63 5.40 -3.81
N PHE A 318 -26.31 6.29 -4.56
CA PHE A 318 -26.80 7.58 -4.09
C PHE A 318 -28.30 7.70 -4.36
N VAL A 319 -28.97 8.50 -3.53
CA VAL A 319 -30.43 8.76 -3.64
C VAL A 319 -30.70 10.18 -4.13
N GLU A 320 -31.92 10.47 -4.58
CA GLU A 320 -32.27 11.72 -5.27
C GLU A 320 -31.85 13.00 -4.51
N TYR A 321 -32.12 13.12 -3.21
CA TYR A 321 -31.72 14.30 -2.43
C TYR A 321 -30.20 14.47 -2.29
N GLU A 322 -29.42 13.41 -2.53
CA GLU A 322 -27.97 13.46 -2.59
C GLU A 322 -27.51 13.99 -3.95
N PHE A 323 -28.16 13.58 -5.04
CA PHE A 323 -27.94 14.16 -6.37
C PHE A 323 -28.31 15.65 -6.42
N ASP A 324 -29.41 16.07 -5.79
CA ASP A 324 -29.77 17.50 -5.66
C ASP A 324 -28.68 18.29 -4.94
N PHE A 325 -28.10 17.70 -3.89
CA PHE A 325 -27.01 18.32 -3.13
C PHE A 325 -25.68 18.30 -3.88
N ILE A 326 -25.39 17.26 -4.66
CA ILE A 326 -24.22 17.21 -5.56
C ILE A 326 -24.37 18.23 -6.69
N PHE A 327 -25.58 18.36 -7.26
CA PHE A 327 -25.89 19.38 -8.26
C PHE A 327 -25.69 20.79 -7.70
N SER A 328 -26.10 21.04 -6.44
CA SER A 328 -25.84 22.32 -5.76
C SER A 328 -24.36 22.58 -5.45
N ILE A 329 -23.49 21.56 -5.47
CA ILE A 329 -22.03 21.72 -5.36
C ILE A 329 -21.40 22.03 -6.74
N ILE A 330 -21.77 21.32 -7.81
CA ILE A 330 -21.15 21.50 -9.14
C ILE A 330 -21.61 22.78 -9.87
N THR A 331 -22.76 23.35 -9.48
CA THR A 331 -23.29 24.63 -9.99
C THR A 331 -22.89 25.85 -9.12
N LEU A 332 -21.83 25.73 -8.31
CA LEU A 332 -21.31 26.84 -7.51
C LEU A 332 -20.68 27.91 -8.42
N PRO A 333 -20.74 29.22 -8.05
CA PRO A 333 -19.91 30.25 -8.67
C PRO A 333 -18.41 29.92 -8.60
N LYS A 334 -17.62 30.38 -9.57
CA LYS A 334 -16.20 30.03 -9.72
C LYS A 334 -15.36 30.31 -8.47
N GLU A 335 -15.62 31.40 -7.77
CA GLU A 335 -14.94 31.81 -6.54
C GLU A 335 -15.27 30.83 -5.39
N ALA A 336 -16.53 30.39 -5.30
CA ALA A 336 -16.98 29.43 -4.30
C ALA A 336 -16.46 28.01 -4.59
N GLN A 337 -16.34 27.62 -5.87
CA GLN A 337 -15.66 26.39 -6.28
C GLN A 337 -14.19 26.36 -5.83
N MET A 338 -13.44 27.45 -6.08
CA MET A 338 -12.04 27.59 -5.62
C MET A 338 -11.93 27.49 -4.10
N LEU A 339 -12.80 28.20 -3.38
CA LEU A 339 -12.78 28.23 -1.92
C LEU A 339 -13.09 26.85 -1.33
N LEU A 340 -14.12 26.17 -1.83
CA LEU A 340 -14.50 24.82 -1.41
C LEU A 340 -13.35 23.82 -1.62
N ALA A 341 -12.74 23.79 -2.80
CA ALA A 341 -11.63 22.89 -3.08
C ALA A 341 -10.43 23.13 -2.15
N LYS A 342 -10.07 24.40 -1.92
CA LYS A 342 -8.99 24.76 -0.99
C LYS A 342 -9.31 24.51 0.48
N MET A 343 -10.59 24.46 0.87
CA MET A 343 -11.03 24.00 2.19
C MET A 343 -11.01 22.47 2.31
N ILE A 344 -11.46 21.75 1.28
CA ILE A 344 -11.47 20.27 1.25
C ILE A 344 -10.05 19.68 1.36
N LYS A 345 -9.05 20.32 0.75
CA LYS A 345 -7.63 19.95 0.88
C LYS A 345 -7.04 20.20 2.28
N ARG A 346 -7.71 20.96 3.15
CA ARG A 346 -7.25 21.23 4.53
C ARG A 346 -7.82 20.17 5.50
N LYS A 347 -7.31 20.17 6.73
CA LYS A 347 -7.83 19.29 7.81
C LYS A 347 -9.31 19.61 8.09
N ARG A 348 -10.10 18.58 8.39
CA ARG A 348 -11.49 18.71 8.85
C ARG A 348 -11.53 19.41 10.21
N LYS A 349 -11.85 20.70 10.19
CA LYS A 349 -12.02 21.54 11.38
C LYS A 349 -12.76 22.82 11.01
N TRP A 350 -13.11 23.59 12.02
CA TRP A 350 -13.50 24.98 11.86
C TRP A 350 -12.32 25.84 11.39
N PHE A 351 -12.65 26.85 10.60
CA PHE A 351 -11.75 27.86 10.07
C PHE A 351 -12.21 29.24 10.51
N ARG A 352 -11.29 30.03 11.07
CA ARG A 352 -11.48 31.45 11.34
C ARG A 352 -11.19 32.25 10.09
N LYS A 353 -12.04 33.23 9.76
CA LYS A 353 -11.85 34.15 8.62
C LYS A 353 -10.44 34.75 8.62
N SER A 354 -9.99 35.28 9.75
CA SER A 354 -8.64 35.84 9.94
C SER A 354 -7.46 34.88 9.71
N LYS A 355 -7.73 33.59 9.47
CA LYS A 355 -6.73 32.54 9.16
C LYS A 355 -6.98 31.86 7.79
N ILE A 356 -7.94 32.35 7.02
CA ILE A 356 -8.09 32.05 5.59
C ILE A 356 -8.00 33.36 4.83
N ASP A 357 -6.87 33.56 4.17
CA ASP A 357 -6.67 34.64 3.21
C ASP A 357 -6.35 34.01 1.85
N TYR A 358 -7.09 34.43 0.83
CA TYR A 358 -7.00 33.98 -0.56
C TYR A 358 -7.35 35.17 -1.48
N PRO A 359 -6.46 36.17 -1.61
CA PRO A 359 -6.74 37.39 -2.37
C PRO A 359 -7.02 37.13 -3.85
N GLN A 360 -6.59 35.98 -4.37
CA GLN A 360 -6.87 35.51 -5.73
C GLN A 360 -8.28 34.93 -5.94
N ILE A 361 -9.08 34.77 -4.87
CA ILE A 361 -10.49 34.36 -4.93
C ILE A 361 -11.38 35.59 -4.79
N ALA A 362 -11.19 36.35 -3.71
CA ALA A 362 -11.85 37.63 -3.48
C ALA A 362 -11.05 38.44 -2.46
N ALA A 363 -11.16 39.78 -2.52
CA ALA A 363 -10.60 40.66 -1.50
C ALA A 363 -11.26 40.47 -0.11
N GLU A 364 -12.49 39.95 -0.09
CA GLU A 364 -13.26 39.67 1.12
C GLU A 364 -14.03 38.36 0.94
N LEU A 365 -13.66 37.31 1.69
CA LEU A 365 -14.23 35.96 1.51
C LEU A 365 -15.61 35.77 2.15
N LYS A 366 -16.10 36.71 2.96
CA LYS A 366 -17.37 36.59 3.70
C LYS A 366 -18.55 36.22 2.79
N ASP A 367 -18.68 36.86 1.64
CA ASP A 367 -19.82 36.63 0.74
C ASP A 367 -19.71 35.29 0.02
N THR A 368 -18.47 34.87 -0.32
CA THR A 368 -18.18 33.54 -0.87
C THR A 368 -18.51 32.43 0.15
N PHE A 369 -18.20 32.63 1.44
CA PHE A 369 -18.66 31.74 2.51
C PHE A 369 -20.19 31.77 2.65
N GLY A 370 -20.83 32.93 2.48
CA GLY A 370 -22.29 33.07 2.45
C GLY A 370 -22.94 32.17 1.41
N VAL A 371 -22.38 32.10 0.20
CA VAL A 371 -22.84 31.17 -0.85
C VAL A 371 -22.73 29.71 -0.40
N LEU A 372 -21.58 29.28 0.13
CA LEU A 372 -21.39 27.90 0.62
C LEU A 372 -22.32 27.54 1.78
N VAL A 373 -22.62 28.51 2.66
CA VAL A 373 -23.59 28.37 3.75
C VAL A 373 -25.02 28.25 3.21
N SER A 374 -25.41 29.10 2.25
CA SER A 374 -26.77 29.11 1.68
C SER A 374 -27.15 27.77 1.03
N ARG A 375 -26.16 27.02 0.53
CA ARG A 375 -26.33 25.68 -0.05
C ARG A 375 -26.10 24.53 0.95
N SER A 376 -25.95 24.82 2.25
CA SER A 376 -25.66 23.86 3.33
C SER A 376 -24.34 23.06 3.18
N ILE A 377 -23.43 23.53 2.33
CA ILE A 377 -22.10 22.94 2.12
C ILE A 377 -21.18 23.28 3.31
N CYS A 378 -21.34 24.51 3.83
CA CYS A 378 -20.70 24.97 5.04
C CYS A 378 -21.71 25.33 6.14
N SER A 379 -21.26 25.31 7.40
CA SER A 379 -21.99 25.87 8.54
C SER A 379 -21.16 26.97 9.19
N PHE A 380 -21.84 28.00 9.70
CA PHE A 380 -21.31 29.06 10.54
C PHE A 380 -21.75 28.93 12.01
N ASP A 381 -22.65 27.99 12.34
CA ASP A 381 -23.16 27.87 13.70
C ASP A 381 -22.19 27.12 14.62
N ILE A 382 -21.28 27.91 15.18
CA ILE A 382 -20.30 27.46 16.16
C ILE A 382 -20.92 27.22 17.55
N LYS A 383 -22.16 27.64 17.81
CA LYS A 383 -22.79 27.54 19.14
C LYS A 383 -23.23 26.12 19.49
N GLU A 384 -23.53 25.32 18.48
CA GLU A 384 -23.87 23.89 18.62
C GLU A 384 -22.63 22.99 18.76
N GLU A 385 -21.42 23.53 18.61
CA GLU A 385 -20.19 22.74 18.66
C GLU A 385 -19.71 22.45 20.09
N ASN A 386 -18.96 21.36 20.27
CA ASN A 386 -18.29 21.09 21.54
C ASN A 386 -17.33 22.24 21.93
N LEU A 387 -17.49 22.77 23.13
CA LEU A 387 -16.69 23.87 23.66
C LEU A 387 -15.17 23.61 23.64
N TYR A 388 -14.71 22.36 23.74
CA TYR A 388 -13.29 22.03 23.55
C TYR A 388 -12.81 22.42 22.15
N THR A 389 -13.58 22.04 21.11
CA THR A 389 -13.33 22.36 19.70
C THR A 389 -13.36 23.87 19.45
N ILE A 390 -14.26 24.60 20.12
CA ILE A 390 -14.32 26.07 20.05
C ILE A 390 -13.06 26.69 20.69
N LEU A 391 -12.66 26.22 21.87
CA LEU A 391 -11.43 26.65 22.56
C LEU A 391 -10.15 26.30 21.77
N GLU A 392 -10.15 25.20 21.02
CA GLU A 392 -9.08 24.81 20.09
C GLU A 392 -8.90 25.82 18.93
N LEU A 393 -9.88 26.67 18.61
CA LEU A 393 -9.75 27.71 17.57
C LEU A 393 -9.07 28.99 18.06
N LEU A 394 -9.07 29.21 19.38
CA LEU A 394 -8.43 30.37 19.99
C LEU A 394 -6.90 30.25 19.96
N GLN A 395 -6.23 31.37 19.78
CA GLN A 395 -4.78 31.50 19.83
C GLN A 395 -4.29 31.43 21.28
N VAL A 396 -2.99 31.18 21.48
CA VAL A 396 -2.42 30.95 22.84
C VAL A 396 -2.62 32.18 23.73
N ASN A 397 -2.44 33.38 23.17
CA ASN A 397 -2.68 34.66 23.83
C ASN A 397 -4.16 34.88 24.17
N GLU A 398 -5.09 34.58 23.25
CA GLU A 398 -6.54 34.68 23.47
C GLU A 398 -6.98 33.75 24.61
N ILE A 399 -6.50 32.49 24.63
CA ILE A 399 -6.74 31.54 25.75
C ILE A 399 -6.16 32.08 27.08
N GLN A 400 -4.96 32.66 27.07
CA GLN A 400 -4.37 33.24 28.29
C GLN A 400 -5.17 34.46 28.79
N GLN A 401 -5.67 35.31 27.90
CA GLN A 401 -6.56 36.43 28.25
C GLN A 401 -7.89 35.92 28.81
N LEU A 402 -8.47 34.88 28.22
CA LEU A 402 -9.70 34.23 28.68
C LEU A 402 -9.53 33.62 30.08
N CYS A 403 -8.40 32.91 30.34
CA CYS A 403 -8.05 32.45 31.68
C CYS A 403 -7.98 33.61 32.68
N LYS A 404 -7.31 34.72 32.35
CA LYS A 404 -7.23 35.90 33.22
C LYS A 404 -8.60 36.51 33.51
N ARG A 405 -9.46 36.69 32.50
CA ARG A 405 -10.85 37.19 32.67
C ARG A 405 -11.71 36.27 33.55
N MET A 406 -11.46 34.97 33.50
CA MET A 406 -12.14 33.96 34.33
C MET A 406 -11.48 33.73 35.70
N ASN A 407 -10.51 34.57 36.11
CA ASN A 407 -9.72 34.44 37.34
C ASN A 407 -9.02 33.07 37.51
N ILE A 408 -8.49 32.52 36.40
CA ILE A 408 -7.71 31.29 36.36
C ILE A 408 -6.23 31.62 36.13
N ASP A 409 -5.33 30.87 36.78
CA ASP A 409 -3.92 30.85 36.43
C ASP A 409 -3.70 30.50 34.94
N SER A 410 -3.16 31.46 34.20
CA SER A 410 -2.85 31.35 32.76
C SER A 410 -1.50 30.69 32.45
N LYS A 411 -0.71 30.26 33.45
CA LYS A 411 0.57 29.56 33.25
C LYS A 411 0.34 28.15 32.71
N GLY A 412 0.95 27.84 31.57
CA GLY A 412 0.88 26.52 30.95
C GLY A 412 0.94 26.58 29.43
N ASN A 413 0.89 25.41 28.79
CA ASN A 413 0.64 25.33 27.35
C ASN A 413 -0.87 25.52 27.06
N LYS A 414 -1.22 25.69 25.78
CA LYS A 414 -2.61 25.91 25.35
C LYS A 414 -3.55 24.82 25.88
N GLU A 415 -3.18 23.55 25.71
CA GLU A 415 -3.98 22.39 26.11
C GLU A 415 -4.26 22.37 27.62
N SER A 416 -3.25 22.61 28.47
CA SER A 416 -3.42 22.72 29.93
C SER A 416 -4.40 23.84 30.29
N ASN A 417 -4.29 25.01 29.66
CA ASN A 417 -5.20 26.13 29.91
C ASN A 417 -6.64 25.85 29.43
N ILE A 418 -6.81 25.14 28.30
CA ILE A 418 -8.12 24.64 27.85
C ILE A 418 -8.71 23.68 28.88
N GLN A 419 -7.94 22.73 29.40
CA GLN A 419 -8.41 21.80 30.44
C GLN A 419 -8.81 22.55 31.73
N LYS A 420 -8.04 23.58 32.17
CA LYS A 420 -8.42 24.44 33.30
C LYS A 420 -9.75 25.15 33.06
N LEU A 421 -9.99 25.66 31.85
CA LEU A 421 -11.24 26.31 31.45
C LEU A 421 -12.42 25.32 31.44
N LEU A 422 -12.25 24.12 30.87
CA LEU A 422 -13.29 23.08 30.88
C LEU A 422 -13.70 22.65 32.28
N VAL A 423 -12.76 22.57 33.25
CA VAL A 423 -13.07 22.23 34.64
C VAL A 423 -14.01 23.25 35.31
N LEU A 424 -14.05 24.51 34.87
CA LEU A 424 -15.02 25.49 35.39
C LEU A 424 -16.47 25.21 34.97
N LEU A 425 -16.71 24.46 33.90
CA LEU A 425 -18.05 24.16 33.40
C LEU A 425 -18.89 23.34 34.38
N ASN A 426 -18.23 22.56 35.24
CA ASN A 426 -18.87 21.71 36.23
C ASN A 426 -19.28 22.49 37.51
N LYS A 427 -19.01 23.80 37.59
CA LYS A 427 -19.38 24.64 38.74
C LYS A 427 -20.77 25.24 38.56
N LYS A 428 -21.65 25.02 39.53
CA LYS A 428 -22.96 25.69 39.63
C LYS A 428 -22.78 27.21 39.82
N PRO A 429 -23.73 28.05 39.35
CA PRO A 429 -23.75 29.48 39.71
C PRO A 429 -23.85 29.63 41.23
N LEU A 430 -23.14 30.62 41.78
CA LEU A 430 -23.03 30.83 43.24
C LEU A 430 -24.32 31.41 43.85
N PHE A 431 -25.13 32.11 43.05
CA PHE A 431 -26.37 32.76 43.50
C PHE A 431 -27.46 32.63 42.42
N PRO A 432 -28.75 32.56 42.81
CA PRO A 432 -29.87 32.68 41.88
C PRO A 432 -29.79 33.99 41.08
N GLY A 433 -30.04 33.93 39.77
CA GLY A 433 -29.97 35.09 38.88
C GLY A 433 -28.58 35.42 38.30
N MET A 434 -27.48 34.86 38.83
CA MET A 434 -26.17 35.01 38.18
C MET A 434 -26.06 34.17 36.90
N LYS A 435 -25.48 34.76 35.84
CA LYS A 435 -25.06 34.01 34.64
C LYS A 435 -24.12 32.88 35.05
N SER A 436 -24.39 31.66 34.59
CA SER A 436 -23.56 30.49 34.89
C SER A 436 -22.12 30.69 34.38
N PRO A 437 -21.10 30.09 35.02
CA PRO A 437 -19.73 30.14 34.52
C PRO A 437 -19.61 29.69 33.05
N LYS A 438 -20.43 28.71 32.64
CA LYS A 438 -20.58 28.28 31.25
C LYS A 438 -21.06 29.40 30.34
N ASN A 439 -22.15 30.09 30.67
CA ASN A 439 -22.73 31.13 29.82
C ASN A 439 -21.80 32.36 29.72
N SER A 440 -21.16 32.75 30.83
CA SER A 440 -20.16 33.83 30.83
C SER A 440 -18.94 33.47 29.98
N LEU A 441 -18.43 32.24 30.09
CA LEU A 441 -17.34 31.73 29.26
C LEU A 441 -17.70 31.71 27.78
N TYR A 442 -18.89 31.21 27.42
CA TYR A 442 -19.38 31.20 26.03
C TYR A 442 -19.51 32.62 25.45
N ASN A 443 -20.05 33.58 26.20
CA ASN A 443 -20.13 34.98 25.75
C ASN A 443 -18.73 35.53 25.44
N PHE A 444 -17.78 35.42 26.38
CA PHE A 444 -16.41 35.92 26.15
C PHE A 444 -15.69 35.24 24.98
N ILE A 445 -16.00 33.97 24.71
CA ILE A 445 -15.46 33.24 23.55
C ILE A 445 -16.06 33.78 22.26
N LEU A 446 -17.37 33.99 22.20
CA LEU A 446 -18.05 34.58 21.03
C LEU A 446 -17.64 36.05 20.79
N ASP A 447 -17.37 36.81 21.86
CA ASP A 447 -16.81 38.18 21.77
C ASP A 447 -15.37 38.20 21.23
N THR A 448 -14.63 37.08 21.33
CA THR A 448 -13.22 36.95 20.93
C THR A 448 -13.06 36.28 19.56
N LEU A 449 -14.02 35.46 19.14
CA LEU A 449 -14.01 34.77 17.85
C LEU A 449 -14.52 35.69 16.74
N ASP A 450 -13.77 35.74 15.65
CA ASP A 450 -14.21 36.27 14.37
C ASP A 450 -15.10 35.24 13.64
N PHE A 451 -15.61 35.62 12.46
CA PHE A 451 -16.43 34.74 11.62
C PHE A 451 -15.76 33.36 11.44
N CYS A 452 -16.45 32.33 11.91
CA CYS A 452 -16.01 30.94 11.85
C CYS A 452 -16.87 30.14 10.89
N VAL A 453 -16.26 29.23 10.13
CA VAL A 453 -16.93 28.39 9.15
C VAL A 453 -16.32 26.98 9.13
N ARG A 454 -17.14 25.95 8.97
CA ARG A 454 -16.68 24.58 8.68
C ARG A 454 -17.42 23.99 7.48
N ILE A 455 -16.81 23.04 6.80
CA ILE A 455 -17.53 22.14 5.89
C ILE A 455 -18.44 21.23 6.74
N THR A 456 -19.68 21.02 6.28
CA THR A 456 -20.69 20.20 6.97
C THR A 456 -20.38 18.70 6.86
N ASP A 457 -20.86 17.91 7.82
CA ASP A 457 -20.63 16.45 7.83
C ASP A 457 -21.34 15.77 6.65
N LYS A 458 -22.52 16.29 6.24
CA LYS A 458 -23.19 15.93 4.98
C LYS A 458 -22.25 16.05 3.77
N THR A 459 -21.50 17.14 3.66
CA THR A 459 -20.54 17.35 2.58
C THR A 459 -19.38 16.36 2.66
N TRP A 460 -18.80 16.15 3.84
CA TRP A 460 -17.73 15.15 4.00
C TRP A 460 -18.18 13.73 3.66
N ASN A 461 -19.39 13.34 4.07
CA ASN A 461 -19.96 12.02 3.78
C ASN A 461 -20.25 11.78 2.29
N ILE A 462 -20.50 12.85 1.51
CA ILE A 462 -20.60 12.78 0.05
C ILE A 462 -19.20 12.65 -0.57
N ILE A 463 -18.27 13.54 -0.21
CA ILE A 463 -16.90 13.57 -0.75
C ILE A 463 -16.15 12.26 -0.46
N ASP A 464 -16.28 11.69 0.74
CA ASP A 464 -15.58 10.44 1.11
C ASP A 464 -16.08 9.23 0.34
N ARG A 465 -17.37 9.20 -0.02
CA ARG A 465 -17.93 8.17 -0.91
C ARG A 465 -17.41 8.33 -2.33
N ILE A 466 -17.46 9.54 -2.88
CA ILE A 466 -16.95 9.84 -4.23
C ILE A 466 -15.47 9.47 -4.34
N ILE A 467 -14.64 9.89 -3.38
CA ILE A 467 -13.21 9.56 -3.35
C ILE A 467 -12.96 8.06 -3.18
N THR A 468 -13.78 7.36 -2.38
CA THR A 468 -13.68 5.90 -2.21
C THR A 468 -14.14 5.12 -3.43
N LEU A 469 -15.09 5.63 -4.23
CA LEU A 469 -15.46 5.04 -5.51
C LEU A 469 -14.38 5.29 -6.58
N LEU A 470 -13.76 6.48 -6.60
CA LEU A 470 -12.65 6.78 -7.53
C LEU A 470 -11.38 5.97 -7.23
N MET A 471 -11.05 5.78 -5.95
CA MET A 471 -9.82 5.11 -5.51
C MET A 471 -10.08 4.25 -4.25
N PRO A 472 -10.70 3.06 -4.39
CA PRO A 472 -11.05 2.23 -3.23
C PRO A 472 -9.81 1.68 -2.48
N ASN A 473 -8.73 1.37 -3.21
CA ASN A 473 -7.52 0.72 -2.69
C ASN A 473 -6.42 1.67 -2.16
N GLN A 474 -6.72 2.94 -1.89
CA GLN A 474 -5.76 3.86 -1.28
C GLN A 474 -5.15 3.31 0.03
N ASP A 475 -3.90 3.67 0.32
CA ASP A 475 -3.31 3.41 1.65
C ASP A 475 -4.21 4.07 2.71
N PRO A 476 -4.74 3.33 3.71
CA PRO A 476 -5.59 3.89 4.76
C PRO A 476 -4.87 4.89 5.67
N LYS A 477 -3.60 5.22 5.43
CA LYS A 477 -2.87 6.34 6.04
C LYS A 477 -2.91 7.63 5.23
N ASN A 478 -3.24 7.57 3.95
CA ASN A 478 -3.32 8.75 3.11
C ASN A 478 -4.49 9.62 3.56
N SER A 479 -4.22 10.90 3.74
CA SER A 479 -5.27 11.90 3.94
C SER A 479 -5.90 12.28 2.60
N LEU A 480 -7.00 13.04 2.66
CA LEU A 480 -7.59 13.60 1.45
C LEU A 480 -6.64 14.59 0.74
N ALA A 481 -5.76 15.28 1.49
CA ALA A 481 -4.74 16.13 0.88
C ALA A 481 -3.76 15.30 0.02
N ASP A 482 -3.32 14.15 0.53
CA ASP A 482 -2.43 13.23 -0.19
C ASP A 482 -3.14 12.65 -1.43
N THR A 483 -4.45 12.38 -1.34
CA THR A 483 -5.29 12.00 -2.49
C THR A 483 -5.31 13.10 -3.56
N PHE A 484 -5.54 14.35 -3.17
CA PHE A 484 -5.51 15.48 -4.10
C PHE A 484 -4.13 15.67 -4.74
N HIS A 485 -3.04 15.38 -4.03
CA HIS A 485 -1.69 15.39 -4.62
C HIS A 485 -1.50 14.26 -5.65
N ILE A 486 -1.99 13.05 -5.38
CA ILE A 486 -1.98 11.94 -6.36
C ILE A 486 -2.77 12.32 -7.60
N LEU A 487 -4.00 12.82 -7.44
CA LEU A 487 -4.87 13.22 -8.55
C LEU A 487 -4.32 14.42 -9.34
N TYR A 488 -3.62 15.34 -8.68
CA TYR A 488 -2.89 16.42 -9.33
C TYR A 488 -1.77 15.89 -10.24
N ASP A 489 -0.97 14.93 -9.76
CA ASP A 489 0.07 14.31 -10.58
C ASP A 489 -0.53 13.62 -11.81
N VAL A 490 -1.70 12.97 -11.69
CA VAL A 490 -2.41 12.35 -12.84
C VAL A 490 -2.94 13.41 -13.79
N TYR A 491 -3.58 14.47 -13.28
CA TYR A 491 -4.11 15.56 -14.10
C TYR A 491 -3.02 16.25 -14.94
N LEU A 492 -1.83 16.44 -14.37
CA LEU A 492 -0.67 16.96 -15.11
C LEU A 492 0.05 15.94 -16.02
N GLY A 493 -0.28 14.65 -15.92
CA GLY A 493 0.45 13.58 -16.61
C GLY A 493 1.82 13.25 -16.02
N ASN A 494 2.14 13.74 -14.81
CA ASN A 494 3.32 13.36 -14.03
C ASN A 494 3.21 11.93 -13.47
N ARG A 495 1.98 11.42 -13.31
CA ARG A 495 1.66 10.07 -12.84
C ARG A 495 0.75 9.38 -13.84
N ILE A 496 1.26 8.34 -14.50
CA ILE A 496 0.55 7.60 -15.54
C ILE A 496 0.35 6.17 -15.03
N TYR A 497 -0.89 5.74 -14.80
CA TYR A 497 -1.16 4.36 -14.40
C TYR A 497 -1.11 3.41 -15.61
N PRO A 498 -0.76 2.12 -15.42
CA PRO A 498 -0.88 1.09 -16.45
C PRO A 498 -2.30 1.04 -17.02
N LYS A 499 -2.44 1.02 -18.34
CA LYS A 499 -3.75 0.90 -18.98
C LYS A 499 -4.18 -0.57 -19.01
N ASN A 500 -5.28 -0.89 -18.33
CA ASN A 500 -5.97 -2.15 -18.59
C ASN A 500 -6.73 -2.03 -19.92
N LEU A 501 -6.52 -2.96 -20.85
CA LEU A 501 -7.08 -2.92 -22.20
C LEU A 501 -8.61 -3.12 -22.26
N LYS A 502 -9.26 -3.53 -21.16
CA LYS A 502 -10.72 -3.72 -21.07
C LYS A 502 -11.28 -2.92 -19.91
N GLU A 503 -11.89 -1.76 -20.21
CA GLU A 503 -12.45 -0.77 -19.27
C GLU A 503 -13.69 -1.26 -18.47
N ASN A 504 -14.00 -2.57 -18.51
CA ASN A 504 -15.13 -3.18 -17.81
C ASN A 504 -14.79 -3.41 -16.32
N TYR A 505 -14.80 -2.34 -15.54
CA TYR A 505 -14.66 -2.40 -14.08
C TYR A 505 -15.91 -3.01 -13.42
N PHE A 506 -15.69 -3.97 -12.52
CA PHE A 506 -16.76 -4.66 -11.81
C PHE A 506 -17.20 -3.88 -10.55
N PRO A 507 -18.48 -3.96 -10.15
CA PRO A 507 -18.90 -3.46 -8.84
C PRO A 507 -18.16 -4.16 -7.70
N ILE A 508 -17.84 -3.39 -6.67
CA ILE A 508 -17.28 -3.90 -5.41
C ILE A 508 -18.21 -3.66 -4.20
N PHE A 509 -19.25 -2.84 -4.37
CA PHE A 509 -20.28 -2.57 -3.36
C PHE A 509 -21.63 -3.08 -3.87
N SER A 510 -22.43 -3.66 -2.98
CA SER A 510 -23.75 -4.23 -3.34
C SER A 510 -24.89 -3.22 -3.26
N SER A 511 -24.72 -2.13 -2.51
CA SER A 511 -25.74 -1.10 -2.31
C SER A 511 -25.12 0.18 -1.73
N GLY A 512 -25.86 1.28 -1.76
CA GLY A 512 -25.45 2.54 -1.11
C GLY A 512 -25.22 2.39 0.40
N LEU A 513 -25.93 1.47 1.07
CA LEU A 513 -25.71 1.15 2.48
C LEU A 513 -24.35 0.47 2.69
N HIS A 514 -24.00 -0.54 1.88
CA HIS A 514 -22.69 -1.20 1.93
C HIS A 514 -21.55 -0.18 1.75
N LEU A 515 -21.66 0.72 0.75
CA LEU A 515 -20.69 1.80 0.54
C LEU A 515 -20.56 2.71 1.77
N ARG A 516 -21.68 3.18 2.36
CA ARG A 516 -21.67 4.03 3.57
C ARG A 516 -20.98 3.33 4.74
N SER A 517 -21.36 2.08 5.03
CA SER A 517 -20.77 1.29 6.13
C SER A 517 -19.27 1.06 5.92
N TYR A 518 -18.83 0.77 4.69
CA TYR A 518 -17.40 0.62 4.39
C TYR A 518 -16.62 1.92 4.60
N VAL A 519 -17.13 3.05 4.09
CA VAL A 519 -16.50 4.37 4.22
C VAL A 519 -16.37 4.81 5.69
N ALA A 520 -17.40 4.58 6.52
CA ALA A 520 -17.35 4.87 7.94
C ALA A 520 -16.21 4.11 8.64
N VAL A 521 -16.12 2.79 8.44
CA VAL A 521 -15.07 1.96 9.06
C VAL A 521 -13.67 2.27 8.49
N LYS A 522 -13.57 2.65 7.21
CA LYS A 522 -12.32 3.15 6.59
C LYS A 522 -11.84 4.44 7.27
N SER A 523 -12.74 5.36 7.62
CA SER A 523 -12.43 6.59 8.37
C SER A 523 -11.97 6.33 9.81
N LEU A 524 -12.61 5.38 10.51
CA LEU A 524 -12.16 4.92 11.83
C LEU A 524 -10.74 4.30 11.76
N LEU A 525 -10.47 3.48 10.74
CA LEU A 525 -9.14 2.90 10.53
C LEU A 525 -8.06 3.98 10.30
N PHE A 526 -8.32 4.98 9.45
CA PHE A 526 -7.42 6.13 9.26
C PHE A 526 -7.11 6.84 10.58
N THR A 527 -8.15 7.14 11.36
CA THR A 527 -8.03 7.86 12.63
C THR A 527 -7.27 7.05 13.68
N MET A 528 -7.49 5.75 13.76
CA MET A 528 -6.73 4.86 14.64
C MET A 528 -5.26 4.76 14.21
N LEU A 529 -4.97 4.63 12.91
CA LEU A 529 -3.59 4.58 12.39
C LEU A 529 -2.81 5.87 12.72
N HIS A 530 -3.47 7.03 12.65
CA HIS A 530 -2.87 8.30 13.07
C HIS A 530 -2.57 8.35 14.58
N ASN A 531 -3.45 7.78 15.42
CA ASN A 531 -3.21 7.64 16.86
C ASN A 531 -2.04 6.67 17.16
N ILE A 532 -1.87 5.59 16.39
CA ILE A 532 -0.69 4.71 16.47
C ILE A 532 0.60 5.47 16.17
N GLU A 533 0.64 6.28 15.09
CA GLU A 533 1.83 7.06 14.73
C GLU A 533 2.15 8.15 15.78
N LYS A 534 1.13 8.74 16.42
CA LYS A 534 1.28 9.63 17.59
C LYS A 534 1.60 8.91 18.91
N LYS A 535 1.64 7.57 18.95
CA LYS A 535 1.78 6.74 20.17
C LYS A 535 0.68 6.97 21.21
N ASN A 536 -0.51 7.40 20.79
CA ASN A 536 -1.68 7.59 21.64
C ASN A 536 -2.40 6.25 21.89
N TRP A 537 -1.78 5.39 22.70
CA TRP A 537 -2.23 4.00 22.88
C TRP A 537 -3.60 3.87 23.57
N GLU A 538 -4.06 4.89 24.31
CA GLU A 538 -5.38 4.84 24.95
C GLU A 538 -6.51 4.89 23.92
N GLU A 539 -6.47 5.84 22.97
CA GLU A 539 -7.44 5.91 21.88
C GLU A 539 -7.41 4.66 20.99
N VAL A 540 -6.22 4.12 20.71
CA VAL A 540 -6.09 2.86 19.94
C VAL A 540 -6.77 1.68 20.65
N ARG A 541 -6.74 1.61 22.00
CA ARG A 541 -7.49 0.61 22.77
C ARG A 541 -9.00 0.85 22.72
N LYS A 542 -9.48 2.09 22.65
CA LYS A 542 -10.91 2.40 22.47
C LYS A 542 -11.42 1.85 21.13
N TYR A 543 -10.71 2.10 20.03
CA TYR A 543 -11.05 1.51 18.72
C TYR A 543 -10.98 -0.02 18.71
N GLY A 544 -10.01 -0.63 19.41
CA GLY A 544 -9.93 -2.09 19.55
C GLY A 544 -11.09 -2.71 20.33
N ASN A 545 -11.55 -2.04 21.40
CA ASN A 545 -12.73 -2.47 22.14
C ASN A 545 -14.02 -2.25 21.36
N LEU A 546 -14.16 -1.14 20.63
CA LEU A 546 -15.28 -0.91 19.73
C LEU A 546 -15.37 -2.02 18.67
N ALA A 547 -14.25 -2.38 18.04
CA ALA A 547 -14.19 -3.48 17.07
C ALA A 547 -14.63 -4.83 17.69
N MET A 548 -14.26 -5.12 18.94
CA MET A 548 -14.72 -6.32 19.66
C MET A 548 -16.23 -6.33 19.98
N ASN A 549 -16.90 -5.17 20.00
CA ASN A 549 -18.33 -5.08 20.21
C ASN A 549 -19.10 -5.26 18.89
N GLU A 550 -18.62 -4.65 17.80
CA GLU A 550 -19.27 -4.67 16.48
C GLU A 550 -19.09 -6.01 15.73
N LEU A 551 -17.88 -6.59 15.81
CA LEU A 551 -17.52 -7.76 14.99
C LEU A 551 -18.35 -9.03 15.23
N PRO A 552 -18.76 -9.42 16.45
CA PRO A 552 -19.51 -10.66 16.66
C PRO A 552 -20.81 -10.72 15.85
N ASN A 553 -21.61 -9.66 15.87
CA ASN A 553 -22.87 -9.61 15.12
C ASN A 553 -22.61 -9.57 13.61
N LEU A 554 -21.72 -8.67 13.17
CA LEU A 554 -21.38 -8.49 11.76
C LEU A 554 -20.83 -9.77 11.12
N LEU A 555 -19.88 -10.44 11.78
CA LEU A 555 -19.29 -11.69 11.28
C LEU A 555 -20.23 -12.88 11.36
N ASN A 556 -21.22 -12.90 12.26
CA ASN A 556 -22.24 -13.95 12.27
C ASN A 556 -23.01 -13.95 10.95
N HIS A 557 -23.54 -12.79 10.53
CA HIS A 557 -24.23 -12.63 9.25
C HIS A 557 -23.30 -12.83 8.04
N GLU A 558 -22.08 -12.29 8.06
CA GLU A 558 -21.11 -12.50 6.97
C GLU A 558 -20.71 -13.98 6.83
N SER A 559 -20.57 -14.74 7.93
CA SER A 559 -20.13 -16.15 7.89
C SER A 559 -21.10 -17.06 7.14
N PHE A 560 -22.41 -16.86 7.33
CA PHE A 560 -23.44 -17.61 6.62
C PHE A 560 -23.40 -17.31 5.11
N ARG A 561 -23.33 -16.02 4.75
CA ARG A 561 -23.28 -15.57 3.35
C ARG A 561 -22.01 -16.03 2.64
N LEU A 562 -20.85 -15.96 3.30
CA LEU A 562 -19.55 -16.24 2.69
C LEU A 562 -19.22 -17.72 2.54
N LYS A 563 -19.95 -18.62 3.22
CA LYS A 563 -19.71 -20.08 3.21
C LYS A 563 -19.75 -20.69 1.80
N ASN A 564 -20.69 -20.24 0.97
CA ASN A 564 -20.89 -20.69 -0.41
C ASN A 564 -20.69 -19.54 -1.43
N SER A 565 -20.05 -18.44 -1.01
CA SER A 565 -19.87 -17.25 -1.85
C SER A 565 -18.84 -17.49 -2.95
N VAL A 566 -19.17 -17.05 -4.17
CA VAL A 566 -18.27 -17.03 -5.33
C VAL A 566 -17.46 -15.74 -5.41
N LEU A 567 -17.70 -14.77 -4.52
CA LEU A 567 -16.96 -13.49 -4.53
C LEU A 567 -15.45 -13.74 -4.36
N PRO A 568 -14.61 -13.19 -5.24
CA PRO A 568 -13.16 -13.36 -5.11
C PRO A 568 -12.61 -12.75 -3.82
N LYS A 569 -11.55 -13.32 -3.23
CA LYS A 569 -10.98 -12.83 -1.95
C LYS A 569 -10.46 -11.39 -2.06
N HIS A 570 -10.06 -10.96 -3.26
CA HIS A 570 -9.64 -9.58 -3.52
C HIS A 570 -10.79 -8.58 -3.54
N VAL A 571 -12.04 -9.01 -3.70
CA VAL A 571 -13.25 -8.18 -3.60
C VAL A 571 -13.78 -8.16 -2.16
N ARG A 572 -13.74 -9.32 -1.45
CA ARG A 572 -14.18 -9.42 -0.03
C ARG A 572 -13.49 -8.43 0.92
N ARG A 573 -12.33 -7.86 0.55
CA ARG A 573 -11.63 -6.81 1.33
C ARG A 573 -12.41 -5.49 1.47
N PHE A 574 -13.38 -5.24 0.60
CA PHE A 574 -14.23 -4.05 0.64
C PHE A 574 -15.46 -4.22 1.55
N MET A 575 -15.62 -5.39 2.17
CA MET A 575 -16.65 -5.61 3.17
C MET A 575 -16.29 -4.92 4.50
N PRO A 576 -17.26 -4.37 5.25
CA PRO A 576 -17.02 -3.76 6.56
C PRO A 576 -16.31 -4.70 7.55
N GLY A 577 -16.67 -5.99 7.59
CA GLY A 577 -16.07 -6.96 8.50
C GLY A 577 -14.56 -7.13 8.32
N TYR A 578 -14.06 -7.08 7.08
CA TYR A 578 -12.61 -7.10 6.79
C TYR A 578 -11.89 -5.88 7.39
N THR A 579 -12.49 -4.70 7.28
CA THR A 579 -11.87 -3.45 7.77
C THR A 579 -11.92 -3.37 9.29
N TRP A 580 -13.01 -3.84 9.92
CA TRP A 580 -13.10 -3.98 11.38
C TRP A 580 -12.08 -4.99 11.93
N LEU A 581 -11.89 -6.15 11.30
CA LEU A 581 -10.85 -7.12 11.68
C LEU A 581 -9.44 -6.52 11.56
N LYS A 582 -9.21 -5.66 10.57
CA LYS A 582 -7.96 -4.90 10.41
C LYS A 582 -7.77 -3.85 11.52
N ILE A 583 -8.83 -3.17 11.96
CA ILE A 583 -8.81 -2.30 13.15
C ILE A 583 -8.42 -3.11 14.38
N LEU A 584 -9.13 -4.21 14.64
CA LEU A 584 -8.91 -5.09 15.79
C LEU A 584 -7.47 -5.62 15.83
N SER A 585 -6.99 -6.21 14.73
CA SER A 585 -5.64 -6.75 14.64
C SER A 585 -4.55 -5.69 14.82
N LYS A 586 -4.75 -4.44 14.38
CA LYS A 586 -3.78 -3.36 14.61
C LYS A 586 -3.85 -2.76 16.02
N SER A 587 -4.92 -2.99 16.77
CA SER A 587 -5.06 -2.54 18.16
C SER A 587 -4.25 -3.36 19.18
N ILE A 588 -3.91 -4.62 18.86
CA ILE A 588 -3.22 -5.58 19.77
C ILE A 588 -1.99 -4.95 20.45
N ASP A 589 -1.17 -4.25 19.66
CA ASP A 589 0.06 -3.60 20.10
C ASP A 589 -0.18 -2.51 21.16
N ALA A 590 -1.36 -1.88 21.19
CA ALA A 590 -1.73 -0.87 22.17
C ALA A 590 -2.18 -1.49 23.51
N PHE A 591 -2.74 -2.69 23.49
CA PHE A 591 -3.02 -3.49 24.70
C PHE A 591 -1.73 -4.08 25.28
N LYS A 592 -0.78 -4.53 24.45
CA LYS A 592 0.54 -5.03 24.89
C LYS A 592 1.41 -3.99 25.61
N LYS A 593 1.22 -2.69 25.33
CA LYS A 593 2.06 -1.58 25.82
C LYS A 593 1.58 -0.92 27.11
N ASP A 594 0.45 -1.35 27.68
CA ASP A 594 -0.09 -0.74 28.90
C ASP A 594 0.66 -1.20 30.18
N LYS A 595 0.78 -0.30 31.16
CA LYS A 595 1.44 -0.55 32.45
C LYS A 595 0.56 -1.33 33.43
N ASN A 596 -0.75 -1.33 33.21
CA ASN A 596 -1.69 -2.18 33.96
C ASN A 596 -1.65 -3.60 33.38
N GLU A 597 -0.65 -4.38 33.81
CA GLU A 597 -0.18 -5.56 33.08
C GLU A 597 -1.08 -6.80 33.08
N LYS A 598 -2.05 -6.97 33.99
CA LYS A 598 -2.82 -8.23 34.09
C LYS A 598 -4.04 -8.24 33.17
N ASP A 599 -4.99 -7.33 33.39
CA ASP A 599 -6.29 -7.38 32.71
C ASP A 599 -6.16 -7.12 31.20
N ASN A 600 -5.25 -6.24 30.79
CA ASN A 600 -4.97 -5.97 29.38
C ASN A 600 -4.33 -7.15 28.63
N LYS A 601 -3.57 -8.03 29.31
CA LYS A 601 -2.94 -9.19 28.66
C LYS A 601 -3.94 -10.34 28.47
N LYS A 602 -4.88 -10.50 29.40
CA LYS A 602 -6.09 -11.31 29.17
C LYS A 602 -6.85 -10.79 27.94
N ARG A 603 -7.04 -9.47 27.83
CA ARG A 603 -7.70 -8.86 26.66
C ARG A 603 -6.97 -9.12 25.34
N VAL A 604 -5.64 -9.12 25.33
CA VAL A 604 -4.85 -9.53 24.13
C VAL A 604 -5.17 -10.98 23.73
N VAL A 605 -5.28 -11.90 24.68
CA VAL A 605 -5.63 -13.30 24.39
C VAL A 605 -7.07 -13.43 23.91
N GLU A 606 -8.03 -12.74 24.51
CA GLU A 606 -9.43 -12.68 24.02
C GLU A 606 -9.49 -12.22 22.55
N ILE A 607 -8.77 -11.14 22.22
CA ILE A 607 -8.70 -10.58 20.86
C ILE A 607 -8.06 -11.58 19.88
N LEU A 608 -6.94 -12.20 20.26
CA LEU A 608 -6.23 -13.16 19.41
C LEU A 608 -7.05 -14.43 19.17
N SER A 609 -7.72 -14.97 20.19
CA SER A 609 -8.63 -16.11 20.04
C SER A 609 -9.77 -15.77 19.08
N PHE A 610 -10.43 -14.62 19.24
CA PHE A 610 -11.49 -14.17 18.33
C PHE A 610 -11.02 -14.07 16.87
N LEU A 611 -9.86 -13.46 16.63
CA LEU A 611 -9.24 -13.34 15.30
C LEU A 611 -8.91 -14.71 14.67
N LEU A 612 -8.51 -15.68 15.49
CA LEU A 612 -8.17 -17.04 15.07
C LEU A 612 -9.41 -17.93 14.85
N GLU A 613 -10.50 -17.69 15.58
CA GLU A 613 -11.73 -18.49 15.53
C GLU A 613 -12.67 -18.08 14.38
N GLN A 614 -12.74 -16.79 14.05
CA GLN A 614 -13.51 -16.34 12.88
C GLN A 614 -12.97 -16.94 11.57
N ASN A 615 -13.87 -17.21 10.62
CA ASN A 615 -13.54 -17.82 9.33
C ASN A 615 -14.08 -17.04 8.12
N CYS A 616 -14.30 -15.73 8.27
CA CYS A 616 -14.79 -14.88 7.17
C CYS A 616 -13.66 -14.28 6.35
N HIS A 617 -12.62 -13.77 7.03
CA HIS A 617 -11.64 -12.87 6.43
C HIS A 617 -10.23 -13.05 6.99
N MET A 618 -9.26 -12.41 6.33
CA MET A 618 -7.89 -12.22 6.84
C MET A 618 -7.14 -13.52 7.20
N HIS A 619 -7.53 -14.67 6.65
CA HIS A 619 -6.91 -15.99 6.93
C HIS A 619 -5.37 -15.99 6.83
N VAL A 620 -4.82 -15.25 5.86
CA VAL A 620 -3.37 -15.06 5.65
C VAL A 620 -2.63 -14.37 6.81
N TYR A 621 -3.33 -13.90 7.85
CA TYR A 621 -2.75 -13.34 9.08
C TYR A 621 -2.84 -14.31 10.27
N LYS A 622 -3.51 -15.47 10.15
CA LYS A 622 -3.64 -16.42 11.26
C LYS A 622 -2.28 -16.93 11.78
N GLY A 623 -1.26 -17.04 10.93
CA GLY A 623 0.09 -17.40 11.35
C GLY A 623 0.78 -16.37 12.24
N GLU A 624 0.63 -15.07 11.92
CA GLU A 624 1.08 -13.96 12.78
C GLU A 624 0.34 -13.99 14.13
N TRP A 625 -0.99 -14.20 14.12
CA TRP A 625 -1.81 -14.24 15.34
C TRP A 625 -1.52 -15.46 16.22
N PHE A 626 -1.33 -16.65 15.65
CA PHE A 626 -0.90 -17.84 16.40
C PHE A 626 0.49 -17.64 17.03
N THR A 627 1.41 -17.03 16.29
CA THR A 627 2.76 -16.71 16.77
C THR A 627 2.73 -15.74 17.95
N GLU A 628 1.90 -14.70 17.86
CA GLU A 628 1.69 -13.73 18.93
C GLU A 628 0.98 -14.36 20.15
N LEU A 629 -0.06 -15.17 19.96
CA LEU A 629 -0.75 -15.86 21.06
C LEU A 629 0.21 -16.79 21.83
N ALA A 630 1.02 -17.56 21.12
CA ALA A 630 2.05 -18.40 21.73
C ALA A 630 3.15 -17.59 22.46
N LEU A 631 3.46 -16.37 22.00
CA LEU A 631 4.35 -15.44 22.70
C LEU A 631 3.74 -14.96 24.03
N ILE A 632 2.49 -14.50 24.00
CA ILE A 632 1.78 -13.95 25.17
C ILE A 632 1.61 -15.04 26.24
N GLU A 633 1.14 -16.23 25.87
CA GLU A 633 0.97 -17.35 26.80
C GLU A 633 2.29 -17.73 27.48
N MET A 634 3.38 -17.90 26.71
CA MET A 634 4.66 -18.34 27.26
C MET A 634 5.34 -17.28 28.13
N TYR A 635 5.34 -16.01 27.73
CA TYR A 635 6.14 -14.97 28.41
C TYR A 635 5.36 -14.14 29.42
N HIS A 636 4.04 -14.02 29.29
CA HIS A 636 3.23 -13.19 30.18
C HIS A 636 2.33 -14.01 31.11
N HIS A 637 1.57 -14.98 30.57
CA HIS A 637 0.81 -15.90 31.40
C HIS A 637 1.70 -16.98 32.05
N LYS A 638 2.96 -17.10 31.59
CA LYS A 638 3.93 -18.14 32.01
C LYS A 638 3.40 -19.56 31.77
N ASN A 639 2.46 -19.70 30.85
CA ASN A 639 1.73 -20.92 30.54
C ASN A 639 2.36 -21.60 29.32
N ILE A 640 3.40 -22.38 29.57
CA ILE A 640 4.12 -23.12 28.52
C ILE A 640 3.19 -24.16 27.87
N GLU A 641 2.28 -24.77 28.63
CA GLU A 641 1.29 -25.75 28.15
C GLU A 641 0.28 -25.15 27.16
N ALA A 642 -0.25 -23.95 27.42
CA ALA A 642 -1.13 -23.25 26.48
C ALA A 642 -0.37 -22.75 25.25
N SER A 643 0.87 -22.27 25.41
CA SER A 643 1.74 -21.92 24.29
C SER A 643 2.03 -23.13 23.40
N ALA A 644 2.32 -24.29 23.99
CA ALA A 644 2.50 -25.57 23.28
C ALA A 644 1.24 -25.97 22.52
N SER A 645 0.10 -26.00 23.20
CA SER A 645 -1.21 -26.34 22.62
C SER A 645 -1.57 -25.40 21.46
N THR A 646 -1.25 -24.11 21.56
CA THR A 646 -1.45 -23.12 20.50
C THR A 646 -0.60 -23.44 19.27
N ILE A 647 0.67 -23.81 19.45
CA ILE A 647 1.57 -24.17 18.34
C ILE A 647 1.12 -25.49 17.69
N ILE A 648 0.70 -26.48 18.48
CA ILE A 648 0.11 -27.75 18.00
C ILE A 648 -1.14 -27.47 17.15
N LYS A 649 -2.05 -26.60 17.61
CA LYS A 649 -3.25 -26.18 16.86
C LYS A 649 -2.87 -25.44 15.57
N ALA A 650 -1.89 -24.54 15.63
CA ALA A 650 -1.42 -23.77 14.49
C ALA A 650 -0.84 -24.65 13.38
N LEU A 651 0.13 -25.53 13.71
CA LEU A 651 0.80 -26.38 12.72
C LEU A 651 -0.12 -27.47 12.13
N LYS A 652 -1.25 -27.78 12.77
CA LYS A 652 -2.33 -28.60 12.20
C LYS A 652 -3.28 -27.82 11.27
N THR A 653 -3.10 -26.51 11.09
CA THR A 653 -3.94 -25.67 10.22
C THR A 653 -3.34 -25.54 8.82
N GLU A 654 -4.13 -25.85 7.78
CA GLU A 654 -3.65 -25.93 6.39
C GLU A 654 -3.12 -24.60 5.83
N ASN A 655 -3.72 -23.47 6.23
CA ASN A 655 -3.51 -22.14 5.63
C ASN A 655 -2.31 -21.34 6.22
N LEU A 656 -1.24 -22.00 6.64
CA LEU A 656 -0.02 -21.34 7.14
C LEU A 656 1.07 -21.20 6.07
N THR A 657 1.71 -20.03 6.00
CA THR A 657 2.86 -19.81 5.09
C THR A 657 4.10 -20.56 5.58
N GLN A 658 5.09 -20.75 4.70
CA GLN A 658 6.38 -21.34 5.07
C GLN A 658 7.06 -20.57 6.22
N VAL A 659 6.96 -19.24 6.23
CA VAL A 659 7.55 -18.38 7.27
C VAL A 659 6.84 -18.58 8.62
N ASP A 660 5.52 -18.73 8.62
CA ASP A 660 4.74 -19.02 9.84
C ASP A 660 5.12 -20.38 10.42
N LYS A 661 5.18 -21.42 9.56
CA LYS A 661 5.58 -22.78 9.93
C LYS A 661 6.96 -22.78 10.61
N VAL A 662 7.97 -22.15 10.00
CA VAL A 662 9.32 -22.06 10.57
C VAL A 662 9.35 -21.29 11.90
N ASN A 663 8.60 -20.19 12.04
CA ASN A 663 8.53 -19.43 13.31
C ASN A 663 7.95 -20.28 14.45
N LEU A 664 6.85 -20.98 14.17
CA LEU A 664 6.18 -21.86 15.10
C LEU A 664 7.05 -23.07 15.47
N MET A 665 7.76 -23.65 14.51
CA MET A 665 8.71 -24.74 14.74
C MET A 665 9.89 -24.34 15.63
N GLU A 666 10.55 -23.20 15.35
CA GLU A 666 11.63 -22.73 16.23
C GLU A 666 11.18 -22.49 17.68
N ARG A 667 9.93 -22.06 17.85
CA ARG A 667 9.30 -21.88 19.15
C ARG A 667 9.01 -23.23 19.83
N ALA A 668 8.48 -24.20 19.09
CA ALA A 668 8.30 -25.57 19.55
C ALA A 668 9.63 -26.19 20.01
N SER A 669 10.71 -26.07 19.24
CA SER A 669 12.03 -26.57 19.64
C SER A 669 12.56 -25.90 20.91
N LYS A 670 12.29 -24.61 21.12
CA LYS A 670 12.63 -23.89 22.37
C LYS A 670 11.79 -24.36 23.56
N ILE A 671 10.55 -24.79 23.35
CA ILE A 671 9.65 -25.33 24.39
C ILE A 671 10.08 -26.76 24.79
N VAL A 672 10.34 -27.65 23.83
CA VAL A 672 10.78 -29.05 24.11
C VAL A 672 12.07 -29.08 24.94
N LYS A 673 12.99 -28.14 24.73
CA LYS A 673 14.22 -28.00 25.50
C LYS A 673 14.01 -27.59 26.98
N LYS A 674 12.80 -27.17 27.38
CA LYS A 674 12.48 -26.90 28.78
C LYS A 674 12.29 -28.19 29.58
N LYS A 675 12.74 -28.16 30.84
CA LYS A 675 12.64 -29.28 31.79
C LYS A 675 11.27 -29.33 32.49
N ASN A 676 10.70 -28.18 32.84
CA ASN A 676 9.51 -28.06 33.68
C ASN A 676 8.41 -27.22 32.98
N GLY A 677 7.15 -27.42 33.38
CA GLY A 677 6.01 -26.58 32.96
C GLY A 677 5.27 -27.03 31.70
N ILE A 678 5.60 -28.20 31.16
CA ILE A 678 4.90 -28.84 30.03
C ILE A 678 4.62 -30.30 30.40
N LYS A 679 3.44 -30.83 30.03
CA LYS A 679 3.09 -32.25 30.24
C LYS A 679 3.90 -33.16 29.30
N ILE A 680 4.18 -34.38 29.75
CA ILE A 680 4.94 -35.37 28.96
C ILE A 680 4.20 -35.70 27.64
N THR A 681 2.88 -35.87 27.69
CA THR A 681 2.02 -36.09 26.51
C THR A 681 2.11 -34.93 25.52
N THR A 682 1.94 -33.70 25.98
CA THR A 682 2.07 -32.49 25.16
C THR A 682 3.47 -32.36 24.56
N LYS A 683 4.52 -32.70 25.31
CA LYS A 683 5.90 -32.73 24.82
C LYS A 683 6.12 -33.79 23.73
N HIS A 684 5.48 -34.95 23.83
CA HIS A 684 5.45 -35.97 22.77
C HIS A 684 4.81 -35.41 21.49
N SER A 685 3.63 -34.80 21.61
CA SER A 685 2.92 -34.19 20.47
C SER A 685 3.67 -33.05 19.80
N ILE A 686 4.49 -32.28 20.53
CA ILE A 686 5.38 -31.30 19.90
C ILE A 686 6.48 -32.01 19.10
N ASN A 687 7.09 -33.08 19.61
CA ASN A 687 8.14 -33.81 18.89
C ASN A 687 7.58 -34.41 17.58
N GLU A 688 6.43 -35.09 17.63
CA GLU A 688 5.74 -35.62 16.43
C GLU A 688 5.50 -34.52 15.37
N ILE A 689 5.14 -33.32 15.81
CA ILE A 689 4.91 -32.18 14.92
C ILE A 689 6.23 -31.60 14.39
N LEU A 690 7.27 -31.51 15.20
CA LEU A 690 8.61 -31.09 14.76
C LEU A 690 9.16 -32.04 13.70
N ASP A 691 9.02 -33.35 13.90
CA ASP A 691 9.50 -34.38 12.98
C ASP A 691 8.72 -34.36 11.66
N SER A 692 7.37 -34.35 11.72
CA SER A 692 6.51 -34.28 10.53
C SER A 692 6.67 -32.99 9.71
N HIS A 693 7.12 -31.89 10.35
CA HIS A 693 7.34 -30.59 9.69
C HIS A 693 8.81 -30.29 9.41
N ALA A 694 9.76 -31.19 9.76
CA ALA A 694 11.20 -30.96 9.66
C ALA A 694 11.69 -30.53 8.26
N HIS A 695 10.94 -30.87 7.21
CA HIS A 695 11.22 -30.49 5.82
C HIS A 695 10.99 -28.99 5.51
N TYR A 696 10.22 -28.25 6.31
CA TYR A 696 10.03 -26.81 6.15
C TYR A 696 11.16 -25.96 6.74
N MET A 697 11.97 -26.52 7.64
CA MET A 697 13.09 -25.81 8.25
C MET A 697 14.19 -25.56 7.21
N PRO A 698 14.77 -24.35 7.14
CA PRO A 698 15.88 -24.09 6.25
C PRO A 698 17.09 -24.93 6.65
N LYS A 699 17.68 -25.61 5.66
CA LYS A 699 18.84 -26.50 5.81
C LYS A 699 20.12 -25.89 5.26
N TYR A 700 20.00 -24.91 4.36
CA TYR A 700 21.14 -24.19 3.82
C TYR A 700 21.69 -23.16 4.82
N GLU A 701 22.98 -23.29 5.12
CA GLU A 701 23.77 -22.27 5.82
C GLU A 701 24.68 -21.59 4.79
N ALA A 702 24.39 -20.32 4.49
CA ALA A 702 25.16 -19.55 3.51
C ALA A 702 26.60 -19.29 4.00
N ALA A 703 27.55 -19.33 3.07
CA ALA A 703 28.94 -18.97 3.35
C ALA A 703 28.99 -17.56 3.96
N SER A 704 29.77 -17.39 5.03
CA SER A 704 29.87 -16.13 5.76
C SER A 704 31.30 -15.59 5.72
N ILE A 705 31.45 -14.33 5.32
CA ILE A 705 32.74 -13.60 5.42
C ILE A 705 32.68 -12.56 6.53
N ILE A 706 33.85 -12.15 7.02
CA ILE A 706 33.98 -11.06 7.99
C ILE A 706 34.72 -9.90 7.32
N VAL A 707 34.11 -8.72 7.31
CA VAL A 707 34.71 -7.47 6.85
C VAL A 707 34.90 -6.56 8.05
N HIS A 708 36.15 -6.20 8.35
CA HIS A 708 36.48 -5.29 9.44
C HIS A 708 36.46 -3.83 8.96
N ALA A 709 35.80 -2.97 9.72
CA ALA A 709 35.74 -1.53 9.47
C ALA A 709 35.67 -0.73 10.78
N ILE A 710 36.05 0.54 10.73
CA ILE A 710 36.02 1.44 11.89
C ILE A 710 34.60 2.00 12.04
N ALA A 711 33.95 1.72 13.17
CA ALA A 711 32.63 2.26 13.50
C ALA A 711 32.74 3.66 14.13
N MET A 712 31.96 4.61 13.65
CA MET A 712 31.92 5.95 14.24
C MET A 712 31.09 5.97 15.53
N PRO A 713 31.54 6.69 16.59
CA PRO A 713 30.77 6.85 17.83
C PRO A 713 29.39 7.46 17.57
N SER A 714 28.32 6.71 17.85
CA SER A 714 26.96 7.23 17.73
C SER A 714 26.58 8.08 18.94
N ASN A 715 26.16 9.32 18.69
CA ASN A 715 25.63 10.23 19.71
C ASN A 715 24.16 9.96 20.10
N ALA A 716 23.47 9.01 19.45
CA ALA A 716 22.05 8.76 19.68
C ALA A 716 21.69 7.26 19.61
N ALA A 717 21.07 6.75 20.69
CA ALA A 717 20.55 5.38 20.70
C ALA A 717 19.45 5.19 19.64
N GLY A 718 19.65 4.25 18.72
CA GLY A 718 18.69 3.92 17.65
C GLY A 718 18.91 4.63 16.30
N SER A 719 20.00 5.38 16.11
CA SER A 719 20.44 5.79 14.76
C SER A 719 21.09 4.62 14.00
N LYS A 720 21.07 4.66 12.66
CA LYS A 720 21.91 3.75 11.83
C LYS A 720 23.38 4.00 12.20
N SER A 721 24.16 2.92 12.30
CA SER A 721 25.61 3.01 12.49
C SER A 721 26.29 3.54 11.23
N SER A 722 27.28 4.41 11.41
CA SER A 722 28.10 4.98 10.35
C SER A 722 29.52 4.42 10.46
N TRP A 723 30.11 4.07 9.33
CA TRP A 723 31.35 3.30 9.24
C TRP A 723 32.31 3.95 8.25
N CYS A 724 33.61 3.88 8.54
CA CYS A 724 34.65 4.28 7.60
C CYS A 724 34.74 3.25 6.46
N ILE A 725 34.62 3.72 5.21
CA ILE A 725 34.69 2.88 4.00
C ILE A 725 36.12 2.88 3.46
N GLU A 726 36.70 4.06 3.27
CA GLU A 726 38.07 4.25 2.81
C GLU A 726 38.76 5.32 3.66
N SER A 727 40.02 5.06 4.05
CA SER A 727 40.83 5.98 4.84
C SER A 727 42.17 6.23 4.16
N ASN A 728 42.16 7.12 3.17
CA ASN A 728 43.35 7.56 2.45
C ASN A 728 43.92 8.84 3.08
N ALA A 729 45.23 9.08 2.94
CA ALA A 729 45.92 10.24 3.53
C ALA A 729 45.44 11.64 3.07
N LYS A 730 44.42 11.71 2.20
CA LYS A 730 43.80 12.95 1.69
C LYS A 730 42.30 13.05 1.95
N SER A 731 41.62 11.96 2.32
CA SER A 731 40.17 11.92 2.57
C SER A 731 39.75 10.62 3.26
N GLN A 732 38.83 10.74 4.23
CA GLN A 732 38.07 9.63 4.79
C GLN A 732 36.63 9.70 4.29
N SER A 733 36.09 8.58 3.81
CA SER A 733 34.69 8.45 3.40
C SER A 733 33.92 7.58 4.39
N TYR A 734 32.68 7.98 4.70
CA TYR A 734 31.82 7.28 5.64
C TYR A 734 30.48 6.90 5.00
N GLY A 735 29.93 5.77 5.42
CA GLY A 735 28.60 5.34 5.01
C GLY A 735 28.05 4.24 5.91
N SER A 736 27.13 3.44 5.36
CA SER A 736 26.47 2.36 6.10
C SER A 736 27.23 1.03 5.98
N VAL A 737 26.78 -0.02 6.68
CA VAL A 737 27.41 -1.35 6.61
C VAL A 737 27.36 -1.94 5.20
N GLU A 738 26.28 -1.67 4.48
CA GLU A 738 26.02 -2.08 3.10
C GLU A 738 27.05 -1.41 2.14
N ALA A 739 27.41 -0.15 2.38
CA ALA A 739 28.44 0.56 1.61
C ALA A 739 29.87 0.05 1.90
N VAL A 740 30.17 -0.34 3.15
CA VAL A 740 31.44 -1.01 3.51
C VAL A 740 31.55 -2.36 2.80
N ALA A 741 30.49 -3.16 2.85
CA ALA A 741 30.43 -4.45 2.15
C ALA A 741 30.63 -4.27 0.64
N PHE A 742 29.91 -3.34 0.00
CA PHE A 742 30.07 -3.06 -1.42
C PHE A 742 31.51 -2.69 -1.80
N TYR A 743 32.15 -1.79 -1.05
CA TYR A 743 33.55 -1.41 -1.28
C TYR A 743 34.51 -2.60 -1.16
N TYR A 744 34.28 -3.52 -0.22
CA TYR A 744 35.04 -4.76 -0.13
C TYR A 744 34.92 -5.60 -1.41
N TYR A 745 33.70 -5.89 -1.89
CA TYR A 745 33.52 -6.68 -3.12
C TYR A 745 34.05 -5.99 -4.36
N GLN A 746 34.04 -4.65 -4.40
CA GLN A 746 34.68 -3.90 -5.48
C GLN A 746 36.19 -4.17 -5.56
N LYS A 747 36.87 -4.34 -4.42
CA LYS A 747 38.28 -4.79 -4.38
C LYS A 747 38.47 -6.27 -4.71
N GLN A 748 37.41 -7.09 -4.59
CA GLN A 748 37.41 -8.51 -4.99
C GLN A 748 37.07 -8.73 -6.48
N GLY A 749 37.01 -7.68 -7.30
CA GLY A 749 36.81 -7.81 -8.76
C GLY A 749 35.36 -7.69 -9.24
N PHE A 750 34.42 -7.25 -8.38
CA PHE A 750 33.05 -6.91 -8.77
C PHE A 750 32.91 -5.38 -8.93
N PRO A 751 33.22 -4.79 -10.10
CA PRO A 751 33.29 -3.33 -10.26
C PRO A 751 31.93 -2.64 -10.03
N ASN A 752 30.83 -3.35 -10.27
CA ASN A 752 29.46 -2.85 -10.16
C ASN A 752 28.70 -3.49 -8.99
N GLY A 753 27.74 -2.76 -8.43
CA GLY A 753 26.83 -3.28 -7.42
C GLY A 753 25.66 -2.36 -7.15
N LEU A 754 24.64 -2.92 -6.51
CA LEU A 754 23.35 -2.29 -6.25
C LEU A 754 22.82 -2.73 -4.88
N HIS A 755 22.47 -1.77 -4.02
CA HIS A 755 21.70 -2.03 -2.80
C HIS A 755 20.22 -2.11 -3.20
N CYS A 756 19.70 -3.34 -3.31
CA CYS A 756 18.39 -3.61 -3.88
C CYS A 756 17.35 -4.14 -2.88
N GLU A 757 17.75 -4.92 -1.86
CA GLU A 757 16.79 -5.64 -0.98
C GLU A 757 15.65 -6.30 -1.81
N GLY A 758 14.40 -6.21 -1.34
CA GLY A 758 13.22 -6.71 -2.06
C GLY A 758 12.84 -5.97 -3.35
N ALA A 759 13.56 -4.92 -3.76
CA ALA A 759 13.24 -4.18 -4.98
C ALA A 759 13.73 -4.87 -6.25
N LEU A 760 14.89 -5.54 -6.26
CA LEU A 760 15.36 -6.26 -7.45
C LEU A 760 14.40 -7.38 -7.89
N PRO A 761 13.94 -8.30 -7.02
CA PRO A 761 12.94 -9.30 -7.40
C PRO A 761 11.66 -8.68 -7.97
N ASN A 762 11.21 -7.58 -7.38
CA ASN A 762 10.01 -6.86 -7.82
C ASN A 762 10.20 -6.22 -9.21
N ILE A 763 11.36 -5.61 -9.49
CA ILE A 763 11.70 -5.08 -10.82
C ILE A 763 11.76 -6.21 -11.86
N LEU A 764 12.44 -7.31 -11.55
CA LEU A 764 12.53 -8.47 -12.43
C LEU A 764 11.12 -9.01 -12.75
N PHE A 765 10.31 -9.26 -11.72
CA PHE A 765 8.95 -9.77 -11.85
C PHE A 765 8.04 -8.82 -12.64
N CYS A 766 7.99 -7.54 -12.30
CA CYS A 766 7.11 -6.58 -12.99
C CYS A 766 7.54 -6.33 -14.44
N THR A 767 8.83 -6.33 -14.75
CA THR A 767 9.32 -6.16 -16.13
C THR A 767 9.00 -7.38 -16.98
N LEU A 768 9.22 -8.58 -16.41
CA LEU A 768 9.04 -9.83 -17.12
C LEU A 768 7.55 -10.16 -17.32
N PHE A 769 6.73 -10.06 -16.26
CA PHE A 769 5.31 -10.44 -16.21
C PHE A 769 4.33 -9.26 -16.31
N TRP A 770 4.73 -8.16 -16.96
CA TRP A 770 3.89 -6.96 -17.11
C TRP A 770 2.51 -7.27 -17.71
N GLU A 771 2.50 -8.07 -18.78
CA GLU A 771 1.29 -8.39 -19.53
C GLU A 771 0.30 -9.20 -18.66
N GLU A 772 0.79 -10.14 -17.85
CA GLU A 772 -0.04 -10.91 -16.92
C GLU A 772 -0.55 -10.06 -15.76
N LEU A 773 0.22 -9.05 -15.33
CA LEU A 773 -0.17 -8.12 -14.28
C LEU A 773 -1.24 -7.11 -14.73
N TYR A 774 -1.14 -6.57 -15.96
CA TYR A 774 -1.92 -5.39 -16.37
C TYR A 774 -2.81 -5.58 -17.60
N ASP A 775 -2.49 -6.51 -18.50
CA ASP A 775 -3.21 -6.71 -19.77
C ASP A 775 -4.22 -7.87 -19.72
N MET A 776 -4.23 -8.66 -18.64
CA MET A 776 -5.19 -9.73 -18.41
C MET A 776 -6.48 -9.25 -17.72
N HIS A 777 -7.62 -9.69 -18.23
CA HIS A 777 -8.92 -9.43 -17.61
C HIS A 777 -9.25 -10.51 -16.56
N VAL A 778 -9.15 -10.14 -15.29
CA VAL A 778 -9.60 -10.95 -14.15
C VAL A 778 -10.68 -10.16 -13.39
N PRO A 779 -11.90 -10.69 -13.19
CA PRO A 779 -13.01 -9.98 -12.54
C PRO A 779 -12.63 -9.33 -11.21
N GLY A 780 -12.82 -8.01 -11.12
CA GLY A 780 -12.49 -7.21 -9.92
C GLY A 780 -11.01 -7.11 -9.56
N ALA A 781 -10.09 -7.69 -10.36
CA ALA A 781 -8.66 -7.51 -10.14
C ALA A 781 -8.26 -6.04 -10.29
N PHE A 782 -8.88 -5.33 -11.24
CA PHE A 782 -8.91 -3.87 -11.24
C PHE A 782 -10.34 -3.39 -11.01
N SER A 783 -10.49 -2.42 -10.13
CA SER A 783 -11.74 -1.73 -9.82
C SER A 783 -11.78 -0.32 -10.39
N THR A 784 -10.61 0.32 -10.60
CA THR A 784 -10.51 1.70 -11.14
C THR A 784 -9.21 1.87 -11.96
N PRO A 785 -9.08 2.91 -12.81
CA PRO A 785 -7.84 3.16 -13.55
C PRO A 785 -6.67 3.71 -12.69
N TYR A 786 -6.84 3.85 -11.38
CA TYR A 786 -5.88 4.50 -10.48
C TYR A 786 -5.12 3.50 -9.57
N GLU A 787 -4.86 2.29 -10.08
CA GLU A 787 -4.34 1.17 -9.30
C GLU A 787 -2.94 0.72 -9.77
N GLU A 788 -2.02 0.56 -8.82
CA GLU A 788 -0.60 0.26 -9.09
C GLU A 788 -0.34 -1.22 -9.39
N ALA A 789 -1.29 -2.10 -9.06
CA ALA A 789 -1.22 -3.55 -9.23
C ALA A 789 -2.62 -4.16 -9.21
N PRO A 790 -2.84 -5.33 -9.84
CA PRO A 790 -4.09 -6.05 -9.71
C PRO A 790 -4.31 -6.49 -8.26
N ASN A 791 -5.52 -6.33 -7.76
CA ASN A 791 -5.90 -6.57 -6.38
C ASN A 791 -5.69 -8.02 -5.93
N ASP A 792 -5.77 -8.97 -6.85
CA ASP A 792 -5.59 -10.40 -6.59
C ASP A 792 -4.13 -10.84 -6.47
N LEU A 793 -3.15 -10.01 -6.88
CA LEU A 793 -1.71 -10.22 -6.62
C LEU A 793 -1.38 -10.43 -5.13
N PHE A 794 -2.25 -9.97 -4.23
CA PHE A 794 -2.11 -10.10 -2.78
C PHE A 794 -2.94 -11.25 -2.16
N THR A 795 -3.54 -12.11 -2.99
CA THR A 795 -4.29 -13.31 -2.57
C THR A 795 -3.59 -14.58 -3.09
N THR A 796 -4.09 -15.74 -2.65
CA THR A 796 -3.63 -17.06 -3.13
C THR A 796 -4.20 -17.41 -4.52
N GLU A 797 -4.96 -16.52 -5.15
CA GLU A 797 -5.69 -16.78 -6.40
C GLU A 797 -4.98 -16.18 -7.62
N PHE A 798 -3.98 -15.30 -7.42
CA PHE A 798 -3.25 -14.61 -8.49
C PHE A 798 -2.77 -15.53 -9.62
N TYR A 799 -2.10 -16.61 -9.24
CA TYR A 799 -1.52 -17.59 -10.17
C TYR A 799 -2.61 -18.40 -10.86
N GLU A 800 -3.54 -19.00 -10.11
CA GLU A 800 -4.61 -19.82 -10.70
C GLU A 800 -5.50 -19.01 -11.66
N ASN A 801 -5.76 -17.72 -11.36
CA ASN A 801 -6.47 -16.79 -12.26
C ASN A 801 -5.74 -16.50 -13.59
N ARG A 802 -4.45 -16.85 -13.71
CA ARG A 802 -3.57 -16.53 -14.87
C ARG A 802 -2.72 -17.71 -15.34
N LYS A 803 -3.01 -18.91 -14.84
CA LYS A 803 -2.15 -20.08 -14.88
C LYS A 803 -1.65 -20.42 -16.28
N GLU A 804 -2.58 -20.61 -17.21
CA GLU A 804 -2.31 -20.92 -18.61
C GLU A 804 -1.32 -19.92 -19.25
N ARG A 805 -1.52 -18.61 -19.02
CA ARG A 805 -0.69 -17.56 -19.59
C ARG A 805 0.70 -17.52 -18.95
N ILE A 806 0.77 -17.65 -17.62
CA ILE A 806 2.03 -17.71 -16.87
C ILE A 806 2.84 -18.94 -17.29
N ASP A 807 2.22 -20.13 -17.35
CA ASP A 807 2.88 -21.39 -17.66
C ASP A 807 3.40 -21.41 -19.11
N MET A 808 2.58 -20.96 -20.07
CA MET A 808 2.98 -20.78 -21.47
C MET A 808 4.17 -19.81 -21.59
N LYS A 809 4.14 -18.68 -20.86
CA LYS A 809 5.23 -17.72 -20.88
C LYS A 809 6.50 -18.27 -20.26
N LEU A 810 6.40 -19.02 -19.16
CA LEU A 810 7.53 -19.69 -18.52
C LEU A 810 8.21 -20.69 -19.48
N GLN A 811 7.44 -21.51 -20.20
CA GLN A 811 7.96 -22.43 -21.21
C GLN A 811 8.72 -21.71 -22.34
N ILE A 812 8.24 -20.54 -22.79
CA ILE A 812 8.92 -19.75 -23.82
C ILE A 812 10.20 -19.11 -23.28
N LEU A 813 10.16 -18.60 -22.04
CA LEU A 813 11.32 -17.99 -21.38
C LEU A 813 12.44 -18.99 -21.10
N ASP A 814 12.11 -20.26 -20.78
CA ASP A 814 13.10 -21.33 -20.55
C ASP A 814 13.97 -21.61 -21.80
N ASN A 815 13.52 -21.23 -23.01
CA ASN A 815 14.27 -21.34 -24.26
C ASN A 815 15.17 -20.12 -24.58
N LEU A 816 15.18 -19.07 -23.75
CA LEU A 816 16.00 -17.87 -23.97
C LEU A 816 17.41 -18.01 -23.39
N ASN A 817 18.43 -17.60 -24.15
CA ASN A 817 19.77 -17.35 -23.59
C ASN A 817 19.83 -16.00 -22.83
N SER A 818 20.87 -15.83 -22.01
CA SER A 818 21.01 -14.66 -21.13
C SER A 818 21.12 -13.33 -21.88
N GLU A 819 21.72 -13.30 -23.08
CA GLU A 819 21.84 -12.08 -23.89
C GLU A 819 20.49 -11.65 -24.49
N SER A 820 19.69 -12.62 -24.92
CA SER A 820 18.34 -12.40 -25.45
C SER A 820 17.39 -11.92 -24.35
N LEU A 821 17.45 -12.55 -23.18
CA LEU A 821 16.64 -12.15 -22.03
C LEU A 821 17.07 -10.77 -21.49
N SER A 822 18.37 -10.51 -21.35
CA SER A 822 18.87 -9.25 -20.81
C SER A 822 18.52 -8.06 -21.70
N SER A 823 18.65 -8.21 -23.01
CA SER A 823 18.25 -7.18 -24.00
C SER A 823 16.73 -6.96 -24.01
N LEU A 824 15.93 -8.03 -23.89
CA LEU A 824 14.46 -7.92 -23.76
C LEU A 824 14.06 -7.18 -22.47
N MET A 825 14.72 -7.50 -21.35
CA MET A 825 14.44 -6.87 -20.05
C MET A 825 14.81 -5.38 -20.05
N GLU A 826 15.89 -4.98 -20.71
CA GLU A 826 16.26 -3.58 -20.91
C GLU A 826 15.21 -2.82 -21.75
N GLU A 827 14.85 -3.35 -22.93
CA GLU A 827 13.83 -2.79 -23.83
C GLU A 827 12.50 -2.58 -23.09
N LYS A 828 12.04 -3.60 -22.35
CA LYS A 828 10.82 -3.51 -21.55
C LYS A 828 10.97 -2.53 -20.39
N PHE A 829 12.02 -2.61 -19.59
CA PHE A 829 12.17 -1.74 -18.41
C PHE A 829 12.20 -0.26 -18.78
N ALA A 830 12.91 0.10 -19.86
CA ALA A 830 12.97 1.47 -20.37
C ALA A 830 11.57 2.03 -20.72
N LEU A 831 10.69 1.20 -21.30
CA LEU A 831 9.31 1.54 -21.66
C LEU A 831 8.36 1.53 -20.45
N LEU A 832 8.57 0.62 -19.50
CA LEU A 832 7.63 0.37 -18.40
C LEU A 832 7.86 1.25 -17.17
N ARG A 833 9.10 1.69 -16.92
CA ARG A 833 9.46 2.51 -15.74
C ARG A 833 8.78 3.88 -15.67
N GLN A 834 8.11 4.32 -16.73
CA GLN A 834 7.29 5.56 -16.75
C GLN A 834 5.92 5.41 -16.07
N TYR A 835 5.45 4.18 -15.85
CA TYR A 835 4.14 3.92 -15.27
C TYR A 835 4.18 3.80 -13.75
N GLN A 836 3.21 4.43 -13.08
CA GLN A 836 2.93 4.29 -11.66
C GLN A 836 2.39 2.88 -11.37
N SER A 837 3.31 1.98 -11.09
CA SER A 837 3.08 0.56 -10.85
C SER A 837 3.75 0.11 -9.56
N ILE A 838 3.58 -1.16 -9.18
CA ILE A 838 4.25 -1.73 -8.00
C ILE A 838 5.77 -1.93 -8.20
N MET A 839 6.29 -1.68 -9.42
CA MET A 839 7.70 -1.75 -9.79
C MET A 839 8.51 -0.66 -9.06
N LEU A 840 9.55 -1.05 -8.33
CA LEU A 840 10.40 -0.13 -7.56
C LEU A 840 11.56 0.43 -8.41
N SER A 841 11.25 0.95 -9.61
CA SER A 841 12.21 1.33 -10.65
C SER A 841 13.26 2.37 -10.26
N ASN A 842 12.99 3.20 -9.23
CA ASN A 842 13.87 4.29 -8.80
C ASN A 842 15.28 3.87 -8.34
N ILE A 843 15.54 2.60 -8.07
CA ILE A 843 16.89 2.12 -7.71
C ILE A 843 17.78 1.86 -8.93
N ILE A 844 17.23 1.82 -10.14
CA ILE A 844 17.96 1.68 -11.39
C ILE A 844 18.11 3.06 -12.01
N GLU A 845 19.34 3.56 -11.99
CA GLU A 845 19.72 4.87 -12.52
C GLU A 845 19.85 4.83 -14.04
N ASP A 846 20.50 3.77 -14.55
CA ASP A 846 20.66 3.49 -15.98
C ASP A 846 20.05 2.13 -16.34
N ASN A 847 19.26 2.08 -17.42
CA ASN A 847 18.62 0.86 -17.89
C ASN A 847 19.63 -0.26 -18.17
N SER A 848 20.86 0.10 -18.56
CA SER A 848 21.95 -0.86 -18.80
C SER A 848 22.33 -1.66 -17.55
N GLN A 849 22.12 -1.12 -16.33
CA GLN A 849 22.35 -1.85 -15.09
C GLN A 849 21.44 -3.08 -14.99
N LEU A 850 20.17 -2.95 -15.39
CA LEU A 850 19.26 -4.09 -15.40
C LEU A 850 19.67 -5.12 -16.46
N LYS A 851 20.13 -4.69 -17.64
CA LYS A 851 20.70 -5.60 -18.65
C LYS A 851 21.85 -6.42 -18.05
N GLN A 852 22.84 -5.75 -17.46
CA GLN A 852 24.01 -6.42 -16.89
C GLN A 852 23.63 -7.39 -15.77
N ILE A 853 22.75 -6.99 -14.85
CA ILE A 853 22.25 -7.85 -13.76
C ILE A 853 21.55 -9.10 -14.33
N VAL A 854 20.62 -8.94 -15.28
CA VAL A 854 19.91 -10.08 -15.90
C VAL A 854 20.88 -11.00 -16.65
N HIS A 855 21.91 -10.45 -17.30
CA HIS A 855 22.91 -11.24 -17.99
C HIS A 855 23.76 -12.08 -17.04
N CYS A 856 24.23 -11.50 -15.93
CA CYS A 856 25.05 -12.20 -14.94
C CYS A 856 24.25 -13.18 -14.08
N LEU A 857 22.95 -12.91 -13.79
CA LEU A 857 22.06 -13.86 -13.12
C LEU A 857 21.64 -15.04 -14.00
N GLY A 858 21.66 -14.86 -15.33
CA GLY A 858 21.22 -15.84 -16.31
C GLY A 858 19.70 -16.08 -16.32
N THR A 859 19.24 -16.76 -17.37
CA THR A 859 17.81 -17.01 -17.61
C THR A 859 17.12 -17.72 -16.44
N GLN A 860 17.67 -18.85 -15.99
CA GLN A 860 17.06 -19.66 -14.93
C GLN A 860 17.06 -18.96 -13.57
N GLY A 861 18.09 -18.16 -13.26
CA GLY A 861 18.12 -17.34 -12.05
C GLY A 861 16.99 -16.32 -12.01
N VAL A 862 16.81 -15.56 -13.11
CA VAL A 862 15.74 -14.56 -13.22
C VAL A 862 14.36 -15.20 -13.22
N ILE A 863 14.16 -16.29 -13.97
CA ILE A 863 12.91 -17.04 -13.97
C ILE A 863 12.58 -17.60 -12.58
N GLY A 864 13.56 -18.18 -11.88
CA GLY A 864 13.37 -18.71 -10.53
C GLY A 864 12.97 -17.64 -9.51
N ILE A 865 13.66 -16.50 -9.50
CA ILE A 865 13.30 -15.35 -8.65
C ILE A 865 11.85 -14.90 -8.93
N CYS A 866 11.43 -14.86 -10.20
CA CYS A 866 10.05 -14.51 -10.57
C CYS A 866 9.03 -15.59 -10.18
N LYS A 867 9.33 -16.89 -10.38
CA LYS A 867 8.49 -18.03 -9.96
C LYS A 867 8.15 -17.95 -8.46
N ARG A 868 9.11 -17.55 -7.62
CA ARG A 868 8.87 -17.32 -6.19
C ARG A 868 7.97 -16.12 -5.88
N LEU A 869 8.03 -15.05 -6.68
CA LEU A 869 7.09 -13.94 -6.54
C LEU A 869 5.67 -14.31 -7.03
N ILE A 870 5.55 -15.18 -8.02
CA ILE A 870 4.26 -15.72 -8.49
C ILE A 870 3.59 -16.58 -7.40
N ASP A 871 4.33 -17.48 -6.75
CA ASP A 871 3.85 -18.33 -5.64
C ASP A 871 3.19 -17.52 -4.52
N ASN A 872 3.87 -16.47 -4.04
CA ASN A 872 3.32 -15.63 -2.98
C ASN A 872 3.97 -14.23 -2.95
N PHE A 873 3.52 -13.35 -3.86
CA PHE A 873 4.05 -11.98 -3.97
C PHE A 873 4.04 -11.23 -2.64
N LYS A 874 2.95 -11.34 -1.87
CA LYS A 874 2.81 -10.70 -0.55
C LYS A 874 3.87 -11.15 0.44
N LEU A 875 4.24 -12.43 0.42
CA LEU A 875 5.25 -13.00 1.31
C LEU A 875 6.67 -12.66 0.83
N TRP A 876 6.93 -12.82 -0.47
CA TRP A 876 8.28 -12.86 -1.03
C TRP A 876 8.81 -11.53 -1.59
N ARG A 877 7.97 -10.50 -1.77
CA ARG A 877 8.40 -9.10 -2.07
C ARG A 877 9.33 -8.44 -1.04
N ALA A 878 9.79 -9.18 -0.03
CA ALA A 878 10.66 -8.72 1.04
C ALA A 878 11.52 -9.88 1.59
N GLY A 879 12.68 -9.53 2.15
CA GLY A 879 13.65 -10.49 2.69
C GLY A 879 14.60 -11.11 1.67
N PHE A 880 14.62 -10.60 0.44
CA PHE A 880 15.72 -10.82 -0.50
C PHE A 880 16.98 -10.08 0.03
N PRO A 881 18.21 -10.61 -0.19
CA PRO A 881 19.43 -10.02 0.34
C PRO A 881 19.69 -8.56 -0.07
N ASP A 882 20.45 -7.84 0.76
CA ASP A 882 20.61 -6.39 0.63
C ASP A 882 21.29 -5.97 -0.67
N LEU A 883 22.38 -6.63 -1.06
CA LEU A 883 23.20 -6.27 -2.22
C LEU A 883 23.14 -7.33 -3.32
N ILE A 884 23.25 -6.86 -4.56
CA ILE A 884 23.83 -7.64 -5.66
C ILE A 884 25.09 -6.93 -6.15
N VAL A 885 26.16 -7.67 -6.39
CA VAL A 885 27.40 -7.18 -7.04
C VAL A 885 27.69 -8.04 -8.25
N TRP A 886 28.23 -7.45 -9.31
CA TRP A 886 28.47 -8.17 -10.57
C TRP A 886 29.68 -7.64 -11.33
N ASN A 887 30.23 -8.50 -12.16
CA ASN A 887 31.18 -8.19 -13.20
C ASN A 887 30.58 -8.63 -14.54
N TYR A 888 30.34 -7.68 -15.44
CA TYR A 888 29.68 -7.96 -16.71
C TYR A 888 30.58 -8.72 -17.68
N ASP A 889 31.88 -8.42 -17.68
CA ASP A 889 32.86 -8.99 -18.60
C ASP A 889 33.16 -10.46 -18.26
N THR A 890 33.28 -10.79 -16.97
CA THR A 890 33.43 -12.19 -16.50
C THR A 890 32.11 -12.94 -16.35
N LYS A 891 30.96 -12.22 -16.44
CA LYS A 891 29.59 -12.71 -16.20
C LYS A 891 29.35 -13.22 -14.78
N GLU A 892 30.18 -12.84 -13.83
CA GLU A 892 30.07 -13.26 -12.43
C GLU A 892 29.13 -12.35 -11.64
N HIS A 893 28.45 -12.92 -10.65
CA HIS A 893 27.65 -12.18 -9.67
C HIS A 893 27.84 -12.74 -8.26
N LYS A 894 27.46 -11.94 -7.25
CA LYS A 894 27.18 -12.37 -5.87
C LYS A 894 25.95 -11.63 -5.35
N ILE A 895 25.05 -12.36 -4.69
CA ILE A 895 23.89 -11.83 -3.96
C ILE A 895 24.19 -11.92 -2.47
N ILE A 896 24.26 -10.78 -1.78
CA ILE A 896 24.89 -10.67 -0.46
C ILE A 896 23.92 -10.08 0.56
N GLU A 897 23.77 -10.77 1.68
CA GLU A 897 23.07 -10.28 2.87
C GLU A 897 24.10 -9.69 3.84
N VAL A 898 23.92 -8.43 4.25
CA VAL A 898 24.90 -7.67 5.04
C VAL A 898 24.42 -7.56 6.48
N LYS A 899 25.22 -8.08 7.42
CA LYS A 899 24.91 -8.03 8.85
C LYS A 899 25.93 -7.19 9.61
N GLY A 900 25.44 -6.09 10.17
CA GLY A 900 26.19 -5.31 11.16
C GLY A 900 26.27 -6.01 12.52
N PRO A 901 27.02 -5.45 13.49
CA PRO A 901 27.20 -6.07 14.79
C PRO A 901 25.88 -6.29 15.51
N ARG A 902 25.67 -7.54 15.99
CA ARG A 902 24.46 -8.02 16.69
C ARG A 902 23.20 -8.16 15.82
N ASP A 903 23.25 -7.91 14.51
CA ASP A 903 22.15 -8.27 13.63
C ASP A 903 22.20 -9.77 13.26
N VAL A 904 21.05 -10.37 12.96
CA VAL A 904 20.91 -11.81 12.67
C VAL A 904 19.99 -12.03 11.48
N LEU A 905 20.20 -13.12 10.74
CA LEU A 905 19.35 -13.48 9.61
C LEU A 905 17.90 -13.68 10.07
N SER A 906 16.97 -12.95 9.44
CA SER A 906 15.55 -13.20 9.64
C SER A 906 15.12 -14.53 8.98
N ILE A 907 13.98 -15.07 9.40
CA ILE A 907 13.41 -16.30 8.81
C ILE A 907 13.24 -16.16 7.28
N LYS A 908 12.76 -15.00 6.82
CA LYS A 908 12.59 -14.72 5.38
C LYS A 908 13.91 -14.72 4.63
N GLN A 909 14.96 -14.13 5.20
CA GLN A 909 16.29 -14.07 4.58
C GLN A 909 16.93 -15.43 4.45
N ARG A 910 16.89 -16.29 5.49
CA ARG A 910 17.39 -17.67 5.38
C ARG A 910 16.65 -18.46 4.30
N LEU A 911 15.32 -18.36 4.26
CA LEU A 911 14.51 -19.04 3.25
C LEU A 911 14.76 -18.52 1.83
N TRP A 912 15.09 -17.23 1.67
CA TRP A 912 15.53 -16.66 0.40
C TRP A 912 16.93 -17.15 0.00
N LEU A 913 17.91 -17.12 0.91
CA LEU A 913 19.27 -17.64 0.67
C LEU A 913 19.25 -19.11 0.25
N GLU A 914 18.48 -19.95 0.95
CA GLU A 914 18.29 -21.36 0.60
C GLU A 914 17.71 -21.55 -0.81
N TYR A 915 16.74 -20.72 -1.19
CA TYR A 915 16.13 -20.80 -2.52
C TYR A 915 17.05 -20.29 -3.63
N LEU A 916 17.79 -19.20 -3.39
CA LEU A 916 18.78 -18.70 -4.34
C LEU A 916 19.91 -19.72 -4.54
N HIS A 917 20.32 -20.42 -3.48
CA HIS A 917 21.24 -21.56 -3.59
C HIS A 917 20.64 -22.74 -4.38
N GLN A 918 19.35 -23.05 -4.23
CA GLN A 918 18.64 -24.05 -5.06
C GLN A 918 18.53 -23.64 -6.54
N LEU A 919 18.64 -22.35 -6.86
CA LEU A 919 18.75 -21.81 -8.22
C LEU A 919 20.21 -21.71 -8.71
N GLU A 920 21.16 -22.28 -7.97
CA GLU A 920 22.61 -22.22 -8.24
C GLU A 920 23.20 -20.79 -8.28
N LEU A 921 22.50 -19.81 -7.68
CA LEU A 921 22.96 -18.43 -7.60
C LEU A 921 23.96 -18.25 -6.44
N ASN A 922 25.01 -17.47 -6.71
CA ASN A 922 26.12 -17.25 -5.79
C ASN A 922 25.66 -16.35 -4.63
N THR A 923 25.52 -16.94 -3.43
CA THR A 923 25.01 -16.26 -2.23
C THR A 923 26.04 -16.23 -1.10
N GLU A 924 26.10 -15.12 -0.37
CA GLU A 924 27.05 -14.92 0.72
C GLU A 924 26.46 -14.04 1.83
N VAL A 925 26.94 -14.20 3.07
CA VAL A 925 26.59 -13.35 4.21
C VAL A 925 27.82 -12.54 4.61
N CYS A 926 27.73 -11.21 4.52
CA CYS A 926 28.81 -10.31 4.86
C CYS A 926 28.64 -9.77 6.29
N LEU A 927 29.44 -10.26 7.23
CA LEU A 927 29.46 -9.81 8.61
C LEU A 927 30.38 -8.59 8.77
N VAL A 928 29.82 -7.40 8.91
CA VAL A 928 30.59 -6.17 9.15
C VAL A 928 30.84 -6.02 10.65
N GLN A 929 32.13 -6.02 11.03
CA GLN A 929 32.57 -5.97 12.43
C GLN A 929 33.49 -4.77 12.69
N GLY A 930 33.50 -4.30 13.94
CA GLY A 930 34.50 -3.34 14.39
C GLY A 930 35.91 -3.90 14.27
N ASN A 931 36.91 -3.03 14.10
CA ASN A 931 38.30 -3.45 14.22
C ASN A 931 38.59 -3.91 15.66
N PRO A 932 39.24 -5.08 15.87
CA PRO A 932 39.54 -5.59 17.21
C PRO A 932 40.61 -4.79 17.97
N PHE A 933 41.18 -3.75 17.35
CA PHE A 933 42.22 -2.88 17.92
C PHE A 933 41.69 -1.51 18.40
N ASP A 934 40.37 -1.25 18.32
CA ASP A 934 39.74 0.03 18.70
C ASP A 934 39.11 -0.02 20.12
N PHE A 935 39.76 -0.68 21.10
CA PHE A 935 39.32 -0.75 22.51
C PHE A 935 40.41 -0.27 23.49
#